data_AF-A0A847FUU4-F1
#
_entry.id   AF-A0A847FUU4-F1
#
_cell.length_a   1.000
_cell.length_b   1.000
_cell.length_c   1.000
_cell.angle_alpha   90.00
_cell.angle_beta   90.00
_cell.angle_gamma   90.00
#
_symmetry.space_group_name_H-M   'P 1'
#
loop_
_entity.id
_entity.type
_entity.pdbx_description
1 polymer ?
#
loop_
_entity_poly.entity_id
_entity_poly.type
_entity_poly.pdbx_seq_one_letter_code
_entity_poly.pdbx_strand_id
1 'polypeptide(L)'
;MIIVVAWWFWLQVMGLAALPLTHQFFARLPGRGYAFARPLGLLLSCYVLWLGGSLGLLRNSTGGALLAIGLVAAVSLVVYHRGRRGAEGQDDPGLLAWLRANPRLVVAVELLFAGALAFWSVLRAYSPELMTAGGEKFMEIMYLNSIGRSEYFPPHDAWLAGYGISYYYFGYIMMATLTRLAGFAAHLTFNVGLASLLALTCTGAFGLVYELVRSTRRAETRAGGRGPKPVAWGLLGAALVAVMGNLEGFLEVLYSARLLPVAFWQWLDIEEINQPFAAGQPASLLPTRSGWWWWRASRVIRDLDPLGQPMPVQPIDEFPGFSFLLGDMHPHVLALPFVLLALILAFRALRTGAEPAGVAPWWLPVRRLPLLVPLCLGGLAFLNTWDFPIYWLIFVVAYGLGRWREYGALRWPLLRDVSLTGGAAAVLGLLLYLPFYIGFQSQAGGLLPTLYVGTRFRQYFVMFGPFLVALAGLLLFVARREVKARGVAPGSLLRRWLGWTAALLVLPLAIMLALVLGLLLTEAGRQALEGIRQNPAVYAIVGDKPWPAVLAQLVAVKLRTWVMPLVVAGLAGLGAALLQGRFTGAERGAGGGSDPSPAGPGSMELEAEEPGDEGSDAARHALGFALLCAVAGLLLTLSVEFVYLVDNFGVRMNTIFKFYFQAWVLMGVASAFGVYWLSRGRRASALRTGVLVAFWLLFAMGMVYPLLGNYSRAGGFQSPPTLDGTAYLAQSQPDDYQAIAWLNENVEGAPVILEAPGAGASSYVYEGRVSALTGLPTLLGWAGHEGQWRGSYEIQGAREPDIATIYNTLDPAAAETLLREYGVTYVYVGPLERSKYDPRALAKFARFMETVYEEADVTIYKMSK
;
A
#
# COMPACT_ATOMS: atom_id res chain seq x y z
N MET A 1 -25.66 2.83 12.18
CA MET A 1 -25.51 1.39 12.56
C MET A 1 -25.92 0.43 11.44
N ILE A 2 -27.11 0.57 10.83
CA ILE A 2 -27.61 -0.34 9.79
C ILE A 2 -26.64 -0.47 8.60
N ILE A 3 -26.10 0.64 8.10
CA ILE A 3 -25.14 0.66 6.98
C ILE A 3 -23.92 -0.24 7.27
N VAL A 4 -23.35 -0.14 8.48
CA VAL A 4 -22.18 -0.93 8.90
C VAL A 4 -22.51 -2.42 8.95
N VAL A 5 -23.70 -2.78 9.44
CA VAL A 5 -24.15 -4.18 9.53
C VAL A 5 -24.41 -4.76 8.14
N ALA A 6 -25.07 -4.01 7.25
CA ALA A 6 -25.32 -4.43 5.87
C ALA A 6 -24.00 -4.62 5.09
N TRP A 7 -23.04 -3.70 5.27
CA TRP A 7 -21.71 -3.81 4.68
C TRP A 7 -20.94 -5.02 5.20
N TRP A 8 -20.92 -5.21 6.53
CA TRP A 8 -20.32 -6.38 7.17
C TRP A 8 -20.91 -7.69 6.65
N PHE A 9 -22.25 -7.74 6.50
CA PHE A 9 -22.95 -8.91 5.99
C PHE A 9 -22.48 -9.30 4.58
N TRP A 10 -22.42 -8.36 3.65
CA TRP A 10 -22.00 -8.67 2.28
C TRP A 10 -20.52 -9.06 2.18
N LEU A 11 -19.65 -8.42 2.95
CA LEU A 11 -18.26 -8.87 3.09
C LEU A 11 -18.15 -10.28 3.68
N GLN A 12 -19.02 -10.62 4.64
CA GLN A 12 -19.10 -11.96 5.20
C GLN A 12 -19.54 -12.98 4.16
N VAL A 13 -20.57 -12.67 3.37
CA VAL A 13 -21.07 -13.53 2.27
C VAL A 13 -19.96 -13.82 1.26
N MET A 14 -19.25 -12.79 0.79
CA MET A 14 -18.10 -12.97 -0.12
C MET A 14 -16.99 -13.80 0.52
N GLY A 15 -16.67 -13.57 1.79
CA GLY A 15 -15.70 -14.35 2.53
C GLY A 15 -16.08 -15.82 2.69
N LEU A 16 -17.36 -16.12 2.94
CA LEU A 16 -17.89 -17.48 3.01
C LEU A 16 -17.86 -18.18 1.65
N ALA A 17 -18.16 -17.45 0.56
CA ALA A 17 -18.07 -17.99 -0.79
C ALA A 17 -16.67 -18.52 -1.12
N ALA A 18 -15.61 -17.81 -0.69
CA ALA A 18 -14.22 -18.22 -0.91
C ALA A 18 -13.64 -19.13 0.18
N LEU A 19 -14.32 -19.33 1.32
CA LEU A 19 -13.78 -20.08 2.45
C LEU A 19 -13.42 -21.55 2.13
N PRO A 20 -14.21 -22.33 1.37
CA PRO A 20 -13.82 -23.69 0.98
C PRO A 20 -12.55 -23.71 0.12
N LEU A 21 -12.41 -22.74 -0.79
CA LEU A 21 -11.23 -22.59 -1.64
C LEU A 21 -9.99 -22.26 -0.81
N THR A 22 -10.07 -21.28 0.09
CA THR A 22 -8.92 -20.89 0.93
C THR A 22 -8.47 -22.02 1.83
N HIS A 23 -9.44 -22.73 2.43
CA HIS A 23 -9.18 -23.88 3.28
C HIS A 23 -8.37 -24.95 2.57
N GLN A 24 -8.76 -25.29 1.33
CA GLN A 24 -8.07 -26.28 0.52
C GLN A 24 -6.72 -25.75 0.02
N PHE A 25 -6.70 -24.51 -0.49
CA PHE A 25 -5.51 -23.93 -1.10
C PHE A 25 -4.37 -23.77 -0.09
N PHE A 26 -4.70 -23.35 1.13
CA PHE A 26 -3.76 -23.16 2.24
C PHE A 26 -3.70 -24.35 3.20
N ALA A 27 -4.12 -25.56 2.79
CA ALA A 27 -4.16 -26.75 3.65
C ALA A 27 -2.84 -27.08 4.37
N ARG A 28 -1.69 -26.68 3.79
CA ARG A 28 -0.34 -26.85 4.37
C ARG A 28 0.01 -25.82 5.46
N LEU A 29 -0.76 -24.74 5.58
CA LEU A 29 -0.62 -23.74 6.62
C LEU A 29 -1.49 -24.08 7.85
N PRO A 30 -0.98 -23.89 9.08
CA PRO A 30 -1.73 -24.17 10.30
C PRO A 30 -3.11 -23.51 10.40
N GLY A 31 -3.25 -22.27 9.95
CA GLY A 31 -4.51 -21.50 9.96
C GLY A 31 -5.37 -21.69 8.70
N ARG A 32 -4.93 -22.50 7.73
CA ARG A 32 -5.64 -22.82 6.48
C ARG A 32 -6.22 -21.59 5.75
N GLY A 33 -5.56 -20.44 5.87
CA GLY A 33 -5.95 -19.22 5.17
C GLY A 33 -7.24 -18.56 5.67
N TYR A 34 -7.77 -18.92 6.85
CA TYR A 34 -9.06 -18.38 7.34
C TYR A 34 -9.10 -16.84 7.38
N ALA A 35 -8.02 -16.21 7.86
CA ALA A 35 -7.90 -14.75 7.93
C ALA A 35 -7.95 -14.05 6.54
N PHE A 36 -7.66 -14.80 5.47
CA PHE A 36 -7.59 -14.29 4.10
C PHE A 36 -8.84 -14.62 3.27
N ALA A 37 -9.87 -15.24 3.88
CA ALA A 37 -11.09 -15.61 3.18
C ALA A 37 -11.89 -14.40 2.69
N ARG A 38 -12.05 -13.36 3.53
CA ARG A 38 -12.73 -12.12 3.14
C ARG A 38 -12.02 -11.37 2.00
N PRO A 39 -10.73 -11.03 2.08
CA PRO A 39 -10.08 -10.32 0.97
C PRO A 39 -10.06 -11.19 -0.29
N LEU A 40 -9.83 -12.51 -0.21
CA LEU A 40 -9.88 -13.34 -1.40
C LEU A 40 -11.29 -13.39 -2.02
N GLY A 41 -12.33 -13.54 -1.20
CA GLY A 41 -13.71 -13.54 -1.67
C GLY A 41 -14.12 -12.24 -2.33
N LEU A 42 -13.71 -11.10 -1.77
CA LEU A 42 -13.93 -9.78 -2.36
C LEU A 42 -13.22 -9.66 -3.72
N LEU A 43 -11.94 -10.04 -3.79
CA LEU A 43 -11.16 -10.01 -5.03
C LEU A 43 -11.80 -10.88 -6.11
N LEU A 44 -12.09 -12.15 -5.80
CA LEU A 44 -12.61 -13.10 -6.79
C LEU A 44 -14.00 -12.71 -7.28
N SER A 45 -14.89 -12.27 -6.39
CA SER A 45 -16.25 -11.88 -6.77
C SER A 45 -16.23 -10.65 -7.67
N CYS A 46 -15.42 -9.64 -7.33
CA CYS A 46 -15.31 -8.43 -8.13
C CYS A 46 -14.51 -8.67 -9.42
N TYR A 47 -13.54 -9.59 -9.43
CA TYR A 47 -12.84 -10.00 -10.65
C TYR A 47 -13.80 -10.66 -11.65
N VAL A 48 -14.66 -11.57 -11.20
CA VAL A 48 -15.66 -12.22 -12.07
C VAL A 48 -16.67 -11.20 -12.60
N LEU A 49 -17.15 -10.29 -11.75
CA LEU A 49 -18.03 -9.19 -12.18
C LEU A 49 -17.36 -8.28 -13.20
N TRP A 50 -16.13 -7.84 -12.92
CA TRP A 50 -15.35 -6.96 -13.78
C TRP A 50 -15.06 -7.60 -15.13
N LEU A 51 -14.49 -8.81 -15.15
CA LEU A 51 -14.16 -9.50 -16.38
C LEU A 51 -15.42 -9.80 -17.20
N GLY A 52 -16.48 -10.26 -16.55
CA GLY A 52 -17.77 -10.46 -17.21
C GLY A 52 -18.34 -9.17 -17.80
N GLY A 53 -18.22 -8.03 -17.09
CA GLY A 53 -18.64 -6.72 -17.58
C GLY A 53 -17.79 -6.18 -18.72
N SER A 54 -16.47 -6.36 -18.67
CA SER A 54 -15.55 -5.99 -19.75
C SER A 54 -15.79 -6.81 -21.02
N LEU A 55 -16.25 -8.05 -20.89
CA LEU A 55 -16.56 -8.94 -22.01
C LEU A 55 -18.03 -8.84 -22.50
N GLY A 56 -18.86 -8.00 -21.87
CA GLY A 56 -20.28 -7.88 -22.18
C GLY A 56 -21.14 -9.09 -21.76
N LEU A 57 -20.60 -9.99 -20.92
CA LEU A 57 -21.28 -11.19 -20.42
C LEU A 57 -22.11 -10.94 -19.16
N LEU A 58 -21.72 -9.96 -18.35
CA LEU A 58 -22.40 -9.56 -17.12
C LEU A 58 -22.65 -8.06 -17.14
N ARG A 59 -23.76 -7.61 -16.56
CA ARG A 59 -23.99 -6.19 -16.27
C ARG A 59 -23.49 -5.87 -14.88
N ASN A 60 -22.87 -4.70 -14.69
CA ASN A 60 -22.55 -4.13 -13.38
C ASN A 60 -23.83 -3.75 -12.63
N SER A 61 -24.49 -4.77 -12.08
CA SER A 61 -25.78 -4.68 -11.39
C SER A 61 -25.77 -5.58 -10.16
N THR A 62 -26.77 -5.43 -9.29
CA THR A 62 -26.95 -6.31 -8.14
C THR A 62 -27.05 -7.77 -8.57
N GLY A 63 -27.78 -8.07 -9.65
CA GLY A 63 -27.87 -9.42 -10.21
C GLY A 63 -26.53 -9.95 -10.71
N GLY A 64 -25.76 -9.12 -11.42
CA GLY A 64 -24.41 -9.48 -11.87
C GLY A 64 -23.46 -9.78 -10.71
N ALA A 65 -23.49 -8.95 -9.67
CA ALA A 65 -22.68 -9.14 -8.46
C ALA A 65 -23.05 -10.43 -7.71
N LEU A 66 -24.36 -10.72 -7.55
CA LEU A 66 -24.83 -11.96 -6.92
C LEU A 66 -24.45 -13.20 -7.71
N LEU A 67 -24.55 -13.16 -9.04
CA LEU A 67 -24.11 -14.25 -9.90
C LEU A 67 -22.59 -14.47 -9.78
N ALA A 68 -21.80 -13.40 -9.75
CA ALA A 68 -20.35 -13.50 -9.56
C ALA A 68 -19.99 -14.16 -8.21
N ILE A 69 -20.65 -13.77 -7.11
CA ILE A 69 -20.49 -14.41 -5.79
C ILE A 69 -20.88 -15.89 -5.85
N GLY A 70 -22.01 -16.22 -6.50
CA GLY A 70 -22.47 -17.60 -6.69
C GLY A 70 -21.49 -18.47 -7.47
N LEU A 71 -20.90 -17.94 -8.54
CA LEU A 71 -19.86 -18.62 -9.33
C LEU A 71 -18.61 -18.88 -8.49
N VAL A 72 -18.16 -17.89 -7.70
CA VAL A 72 -17.03 -18.06 -6.77
C VAL A 72 -17.34 -19.15 -5.74
N ALA A 73 -18.54 -19.16 -5.16
CA ALA A 73 -18.96 -20.19 -4.21
C ALA A 73 -18.97 -21.59 -4.86
N ALA A 74 -19.53 -21.71 -6.07
CA ALA A 74 -19.59 -22.97 -6.81
C ALA A 74 -18.19 -23.51 -7.13
N VAL A 75 -17.30 -22.67 -7.68
CA VAL A 75 -15.90 -23.05 -7.95
C VAL A 75 -15.18 -23.44 -6.66
N SER A 76 -15.38 -22.68 -5.58
CA SER A 76 -14.77 -22.96 -4.29
C SER A 76 -15.17 -24.32 -3.73
N LEU A 77 -16.46 -24.67 -3.81
CA LEU A 77 -16.98 -25.98 -3.40
C LEU A 77 -16.45 -27.11 -4.29
N VAL A 78 -16.38 -26.92 -5.61
CA VAL A 78 -15.82 -27.93 -6.53
C VAL A 78 -14.35 -28.21 -6.21
N VAL A 79 -13.54 -27.17 -6.00
CA VAL A 79 -12.13 -27.32 -5.63
C VAL A 79 -11.99 -28.02 -4.27
N TYR A 80 -12.81 -27.65 -3.30
CA TYR A 80 -12.84 -28.27 -1.97
C TYR A 80 -13.18 -29.77 -2.04
N HIS A 81 -14.25 -30.15 -2.74
CA HIS A 81 -14.66 -31.55 -2.86
C HIS A 81 -13.68 -32.42 -3.66
N ARG A 82 -13.09 -31.88 -4.75
CA ARG A 82 -12.06 -32.60 -5.52
C ARG A 82 -10.79 -32.80 -4.70
N GLY A 83 -10.36 -31.77 -3.97
CA GLY A 83 -9.19 -31.82 -3.10
C GLY A 83 -9.33 -32.85 -1.98
N ARG A 84 -10.55 -33.05 -1.46
CA ARG A 84 -10.85 -34.07 -0.46
C ARG A 84 -10.85 -35.50 -1.01
N ARG A 85 -11.26 -35.70 -2.28
CA ARG A 85 -11.29 -37.04 -2.92
C ARG A 85 -9.92 -37.53 -3.37
N GLY A 86 -9.01 -36.63 -3.74
CA GLY A 86 -7.67 -36.97 -4.25
C GLY A 86 -6.61 -37.22 -3.16
N ALA A 87 -6.93 -37.00 -1.89
CA ALA A 87 -6.00 -37.22 -0.78
C ALA A 87 -6.16 -38.66 -0.22
N GLU A 88 -5.88 -39.68 -1.04
CA GLU A 88 -5.64 -41.03 -0.53
C GLU A 88 -4.39 -40.99 0.37
N GLY A 89 -4.59 -40.92 1.69
CA GLY A 89 -3.53 -41.01 2.70
C GLY A 89 -3.30 -39.78 3.60
N GLN A 90 -4.10 -38.72 3.52
CA GLN A 90 -4.09 -37.65 4.54
C GLN A 90 -5.50 -37.45 5.13
N ASP A 91 -5.65 -37.71 6.43
CA ASP A 91 -6.84 -37.39 7.22
C ASP A 91 -7.06 -35.87 7.23
N ASP A 92 -7.69 -35.31 6.19
CA ASP A 92 -8.25 -33.96 6.26
C ASP A 92 -9.57 -34.03 7.05
N PRO A 93 -9.61 -33.49 8.30
CA PRO A 93 -10.82 -33.51 9.11
C PRO A 93 -12.01 -32.79 8.44
N GLY A 94 -11.75 -32.00 7.40
CA GLY A 94 -12.74 -31.20 6.69
C GLY A 94 -12.95 -29.83 7.34
N LEU A 95 -13.61 -28.92 6.61
CA LEU A 95 -13.74 -27.51 7.00
C LEU A 95 -14.43 -27.34 8.36
N LEU A 96 -15.59 -27.98 8.54
CA LEU A 96 -16.38 -27.86 9.76
C LEU A 96 -15.66 -28.41 11.00
N ALA A 97 -15.01 -29.57 10.88
CA ALA A 97 -14.26 -30.15 11.99
C ALA A 97 -13.01 -29.30 12.31
N TRP A 98 -12.35 -28.76 11.30
CA TRP A 98 -11.23 -27.84 11.50
C TRP A 98 -11.67 -26.54 12.21
N LEU A 99 -12.81 -25.96 11.84
CA LEU A 99 -13.36 -24.77 12.52
C LEU A 99 -13.61 -25.05 14.00
N ARG A 100 -14.26 -26.19 14.32
CA ARG A 100 -14.50 -26.65 15.70
C ARG A 100 -13.20 -26.90 16.48
N ALA A 101 -12.15 -27.34 15.81
CA ALA A 101 -10.84 -27.57 16.42
C ALA A 101 -9.99 -26.30 16.61
N ASN A 102 -10.33 -25.19 15.94
CA ASN A 102 -9.55 -23.94 15.97
C ASN A 102 -10.35 -22.71 16.45
N PRO A 103 -11.20 -22.80 17.50
CA PRO A 103 -12.10 -21.73 17.88
C PRO A 103 -11.36 -20.45 18.27
N ARG A 104 -10.18 -20.57 18.89
CA ARG A 104 -9.36 -19.42 19.29
C ARG A 104 -8.89 -18.57 18.10
N LEU A 105 -8.55 -19.20 16.98
CA LEU A 105 -8.15 -18.48 15.78
C LEU A 105 -9.36 -17.81 15.13
N VAL A 106 -10.44 -18.57 14.96
CA VAL A 106 -11.69 -18.08 14.37
C VAL A 106 -12.20 -16.88 15.16
N VAL A 107 -12.43 -17.04 16.46
CA VAL A 107 -12.91 -15.95 17.33
C VAL A 107 -11.97 -14.75 17.32
N ALA A 108 -10.65 -14.95 17.34
CA ALA A 108 -9.70 -13.84 17.28
C ALA A 108 -9.80 -13.05 15.96
N VAL A 109 -9.90 -13.73 14.82
CA VAL A 109 -10.06 -13.09 13.50
C VAL A 109 -11.40 -12.36 13.42
N GLU A 110 -12.48 -13.00 13.85
CA GLU A 110 -13.83 -12.43 13.80
C GLU A 110 -13.97 -11.21 14.72
N LEU A 111 -13.48 -11.29 15.96
CA LEU A 111 -13.50 -10.16 16.90
C LEU A 111 -12.58 -9.03 16.46
N LEU A 112 -11.40 -9.34 15.91
CA LEU A 112 -10.50 -8.32 15.39
C LEU A 112 -11.12 -7.60 14.19
N PHE A 113 -11.74 -8.34 13.27
CA PHE A 113 -12.43 -7.76 12.12
C PHE A 113 -13.58 -6.86 12.55
N ALA A 114 -14.52 -7.40 13.33
CA ALA A 114 -15.71 -6.67 13.77
C ALA A 114 -15.33 -5.48 14.65
N GLY A 115 -14.38 -5.65 15.56
CA GLY A 115 -13.86 -4.59 16.43
C GLY A 115 -13.19 -3.47 15.64
N ALA A 116 -12.31 -3.79 14.69
CA ALA A 116 -11.66 -2.78 13.84
C ALA A 116 -12.67 -2.04 12.95
N LEU A 117 -13.62 -2.76 12.33
CA LEU A 117 -14.67 -2.16 11.51
C LEU A 117 -15.54 -1.20 12.33
N ALA A 118 -16.00 -1.63 13.51
CA ALA A 118 -16.85 -0.82 14.37
C ALA A 118 -16.09 0.40 14.91
N PHE A 119 -14.89 0.19 15.46
CA PHE A 119 -14.05 1.25 16.00
C PHE A 119 -13.76 2.33 14.94
N TRP A 120 -13.33 1.92 13.74
CA TRP A 120 -13.00 2.88 12.70
C TRP A 120 -14.23 3.56 12.13
N SER A 121 -15.37 2.87 12.01
CA SER A 121 -16.62 3.49 11.61
C SER A 121 -17.04 4.59 12.59
N VAL A 122 -16.85 4.39 13.90
CA VAL A 122 -17.11 5.42 14.91
C VAL A 122 -16.17 6.61 14.73
N LEU A 123 -14.86 6.39 14.60
CA LEU A 123 -13.90 7.48 14.40
C LEU A 123 -14.19 8.29 13.13
N ARG A 124 -14.49 7.60 12.02
CA ARG A 124 -14.88 8.25 10.75
C ARG A 124 -16.20 8.99 10.87
N ALA A 125 -17.10 8.58 11.75
CA ALA A 125 -18.35 9.30 11.96
C ALA A 125 -18.17 10.70 12.57
N TYR A 126 -17.02 10.96 13.21
CA TYR A 126 -16.63 12.29 13.72
C TYR A 126 -15.74 13.09 12.76
N SER A 127 -15.39 12.52 11.61
CA SER A 127 -14.63 13.20 10.55
C SER A 127 -15.07 12.73 9.16
N PRO A 128 -16.39 12.74 8.85
CA PRO A 128 -16.92 12.03 7.69
C PRO A 128 -16.68 12.73 6.36
N GLU A 129 -16.25 13.99 6.38
CA GLU A 129 -16.39 14.93 5.28
C GLU A 129 -15.61 14.49 4.03
N LEU A 130 -16.33 14.49 2.90
CA LEU A 130 -15.82 14.29 1.55
C LEU A 130 -15.52 15.65 0.93
N MET A 131 -14.47 16.31 1.39
CA MET A 131 -14.07 17.64 0.91
C MET A 131 -12.77 17.59 0.11
N THR A 132 -12.50 18.66 -0.63
CA THR A 132 -11.30 18.82 -1.46
C THR A 132 -10.05 19.19 -0.64
N ALA A 133 -10.26 19.73 0.56
CA ALA A 133 -9.19 20.12 1.47
C ALA A 133 -8.55 18.89 2.13
N GLY A 134 -7.22 18.81 2.03
CA GLY A 134 -6.42 17.80 2.72
C GLY A 134 -6.45 16.41 2.11
N GLY A 135 -6.75 16.26 0.83
CA GLY A 135 -6.74 14.94 0.19
C GLY A 135 -7.51 14.88 -1.12
N GLU A 136 -7.74 13.66 -1.56
CA GLU A 136 -8.30 13.35 -2.88
C GLU A 136 -9.74 12.79 -2.84
N LYS A 137 -10.44 12.94 -1.72
CA LYS A 137 -11.81 12.38 -1.48
C LYS A 137 -12.84 12.70 -2.56
N PHE A 138 -12.75 13.87 -3.17
CA PHE A 138 -13.60 14.28 -4.28
C PHE A 138 -13.39 13.39 -5.52
N MET A 139 -12.15 13.06 -5.84
CA MET A 139 -11.81 12.10 -6.90
C MET A 139 -12.35 10.71 -6.55
N GLU A 140 -12.18 10.29 -5.31
CA GLU A 140 -12.53 8.93 -4.92
C GLU A 140 -14.05 8.73 -4.90
N ILE A 141 -14.83 9.70 -4.42
CA ILE A 141 -16.29 9.65 -4.50
C ILE A 141 -16.78 9.74 -5.96
N MET A 142 -16.10 10.53 -6.80
CA MET A 142 -16.34 10.59 -8.24
C MET A 142 -16.23 9.20 -8.88
N TYR A 143 -15.15 8.47 -8.60
CA TYR A 143 -14.98 7.10 -9.11
C TYR A 143 -16.05 6.14 -8.63
N LEU A 144 -16.43 6.18 -7.34
CA LEU A 144 -17.49 5.30 -6.82
C LEU A 144 -18.84 5.56 -7.51
N ASN A 145 -19.20 6.82 -7.70
CA ASN A 145 -20.46 7.19 -8.34
C ASN A 145 -20.44 6.89 -9.85
N SER A 146 -19.34 7.19 -10.54
CA SER A 146 -19.13 6.83 -11.95
C SER A 146 -19.29 5.32 -12.17
N ILE A 147 -18.61 4.50 -11.37
CA ILE A 147 -18.74 3.04 -11.43
C ILE A 147 -20.16 2.61 -11.08
N GLY A 148 -20.81 3.27 -10.11
CA GLY A 148 -22.20 3.01 -9.76
C GLY A 148 -23.17 3.19 -10.92
N ARG A 149 -22.94 4.20 -11.77
CA ARG A 149 -23.75 4.51 -12.96
C ARG A 149 -23.36 3.75 -14.22
N SER A 150 -22.13 3.24 -14.30
CA SER A 150 -21.63 2.48 -15.45
C SER A 150 -22.22 1.07 -15.50
N GLU A 151 -22.83 0.67 -16.62
CA GLU A 151 -23.35 -0.70 -16.81
C GLU A 151 -22.28 -1.74 -17.16
N TYR A 152 -21.20 -1.31 -17.82
CA TYR A 152 -20.10 -2.13 -18.30
C TYR A 152 -18.75 -1.48 -17.95
N PHE A 153 -17.66 -2.18 -18.24
CA PHE A 153 -16.30 -1.72 -17.96
C PHE A 153 -15.49 -1.54 -19.27
N PRO A 154 -14.60 -0.53 -19.37
CA PRO A 154 -14.23 0.44 -18.34
C PRO A 154 -15.38 1.41 -18.00
N PRO A 155 -15.47 1.89 -16.75
CA PRO A 155 -16.48 2.86 -16.34
C PRO A 155 -16.23 4.22 -17.01
N HIS A 156 -17.29 5.00 -17.25
CA HIS A 156 -17.15 6.34 -17.83
C HIS A 156 -16.42 7.29 -16.87
N ASP A 157 -15.64 8.21 -17.39
CA ASP A 157 -15.00 9.24 -16.59
C ASP A 157 -15.99 10.36 -16.29
N ALA A 158 -16.28 10.61 -15.01
CA ALA A 158 -17.21 11.67 -14.67
C ALA A 158 -16.59 13.07 -14.77
N TRP A 159 -15.26 13.19 -14.79
CA TRP A 159 -14.58 14.48 -14.99
C TRP A 159 -14.09 14.70 -16.41
N LEU A 160 -14.30 13.73 -17.32
CA LEU A 160 -13.97 13.89 -18.73
C LEU A 160 -14.94 13.11 -19.64
N ALA A 161 -16.09 13.72 -19.95
CA ALA A 161 -17.14 13.13 -20.76
C ALA A 161 -16.62 12.55 -22.09
N GLY A 162 -17.08 11.35 -22.46
CA GLY A 162 -16.65 10.64 -23.67
C GLY A 162 -15.44 9.71 -23.48
N TYR A 163 -14.83 9.69 -22.29
CA TYR A 163 -13.72 8.80 -21.95
C TYR A 163 -14.08 7.84 -20.82
N GLY A 164 -13.28 6.78 -20.67
CA GLY A 164 -13.29 5.95 -19.47
C GLY A 164 -12.26 6.44 -18.44
N ILE A 165 -12.43 6.01 -17.18
CA ILE A 165 -11.48 6.31 -16.10
C ILE A 165 -10.09 5.77 -16.47
N SER A 166 -9.10 6.67 -16.56
CA SER A 166 -7.71 6.34 -16.88
C SER A 166 -6.84 6.24 -15.60
N TYR A 167 -7.29 5.45 -14.62
CA TYR A 167 -6.63 5.32 -13.32
C TYR A 167 -6.80 3.91 -12.72
N TYR A 168 -6.24 3.66 -11.53
CA TYR A 168 -6.34 2.36 -10.84
C TYR A 168 -7.77 2.15 -10.26
N TYR A 169 -8.71 1.66 -11.08
CA TYR A 169 -10.12 1.62 -10.68
C TYR A 169 -10.61 0.31 -10.01
N PHE A 170 -9.78 -0.73 -9.87
CA PHE A 170 -10.27 -2.04 -9.37
C PHE A 170 -10.72 -2.02 -7.92
N GLY A 171 -9.99 -1.31 -7.05
CA GLY A 171 -10.37 -1.17 -5.65
C GLY A 171 -11.70 -0.42 -5.51
N TYR A 172 -11.93 0.57 -6.37
CA TYR A 172 -13.20 1.30 -6.43
C TYR A 172 -14.34 0.43 -6.94
N ILE A 173 -14.10 -0.51 -7.87
CA ILE A 173 -15.11 -1.53 -8.24
C ILE A 173 -15.52 -2.34 -7.03
N MET A 174 -14.57 -2.76 -6.19
CA MET A 174 -14.88 -3.53 -4.98
C MET A 174 -15.76 -2.75 -4.02
N MET A 175 -15.42 -1.49 -3.77
CA MET A 175 -16.18 -0.63 -2.87
C MET A 175 -17.55 -0.28 -3.44
N ALA A 176 -17.65 0.08 -4.72
CA ALA A 176 -18.91 0.35 -5.41
C ALA A 176 -19.82 -0.88 -5.47
N THR A 177 -19.26 -2.09 -5.64
CA THR A 177 -20.02 -3.35 -5.61
C THR A 177 -20.63 -3.57 -4.22
N LEU A 178 -19.86 -3.35 -3.15
CA LEU A 178 -20.35 -3.45 -1.78
C LEU A 178 -21.40 -2.37 -1.46
N THR A 179 -21.20 -1.14 -1.91
CA THR A 179 -22.19 -0.04 -1.82
C THR A 179 -23.52 -0.45 -2.45
N ARG A 180 -23.46 -0.98 -3.69
CA ARG A 180 -24.64 -1.44 -4.43
C ARG A 180 -25.36 -2.58 -3.72
N LEU A 181 -24.62 -3.59 -3.27
CA LEU A 181 -25.18 -4.74 -2.54
C LEU A 181 -25.79 -4.31 -1.19
N ALA A 182 -25.16 -3.37 -0.48
CA ALA A 182 -25.66 -2.84 0.78
C ALA A 182 -26.94 -2.00 0.60
N GLY A 183 -27.22 -1.50 -0.62
CA GLY A 183 -28.44 -0.75 -0.93
C GLY A 183 -28.42 0.70 -0.44
N PHE A 184 -27.22 1.31 -0.35
CA PHE A 184 -27.04 2.70 0.09
C PHE A 184 -26.27 3.51 -0.95
N ALA A 185 -26.36 4.83 -0.86
CA ALA A 185 -25.58 5.74 -1.69
C ALA A 185 -24.09 5.75 -1.30
N ALA A 186 -23.21 6.13 -2.24
CA ALA A 186 -21.76 6.11 -2.03
C ALA A 186 -21.32 7.06 -0.89
N HIS A 187 -21.94 8.24 -0.76
CA HIS A 187 -21.62 9.22 0.29
C HIS A 187 -21.88 8.69 1.72
N LEU A 188 -22.79 7.72 1.88
CA LEU A 188 -23.08 7.05 3.16
C LEU A 188 -22.14 5.88 3.46
N THR A 189 -21.59 5.26 2.41
CA THR A 189 -20.82 4.01 2.52
C THR A 189 -19.32 4.22 2.42
N PHE A 190 -18.85 5.34 1.88
CA PHE A 190 -17.44 5.67 1.71
C PHE A 190 -16.62 5.45 3.00
N ASN A 191 -17.08 6.03 4.11
CA ASN A 191 -16.43 5.92 5.41
C ASN A 191 -16.46 4.49 5.98
N VAL A 192 -17.49 3.70 5.68
CA VAL A 192 -17.58 2.28 6.04
C VAL A 192 -16.64 1.44 5.17
N GLY A 193 -16.48 1.81 3.89
CA GLY A 193 -15.48 1.24 2.99
C GLY A 193 -14.07 1.36 3.56
N LEU A 194 -13.67 2.57 3.96
CA LEU A 194 -12.39 2.82 4.64
C LEU A 194 -12.23 2.00 5.93
N ALA A 195 -13.27 1.96 6.77
CA ALA A 195 -13.26 1.15 7.99
C ALA A 195 -13.08 -0.35 7.69
N SER A 196 -13.66 -0.84 6.60
CA SER A 196 -13.49 -2.22 6.18
C SER A 196 -12.10 -2.52 5.63
N LEU A 197 -11.47 -1.57 4.92
CA LEU A 197 -10.08 -1.70 4.46
C LEU A 197 -9.11 -1.80 5.66
N LEU A 198 -9.31 -1.00 6.71
CA LEU A 198 -8.55 -1.14 7.95
C LEU A 198 -8.77 -2.53 8.57
N ALA A 199 -10.02 -2.98 8.70
CA ALA A 199 -10.34 -4.27 9.31
C ALA A 199 -9.74 -5.46 8.53
N LEU A 200 -9.77 -5.40 7.19
CA LEU A 200 -9.13 -6.39 6.32
C LEU A 200 -7.59 -6.35 6.44
N THR A 201 -7.00 -5.16 6.56
CA THR A 201 -5.56 -4.99 6.75
C THR A 201 -5.11 -5.55 8.11
N CYS A 202 -5.82 -5.21 9.19
CA CYS A 202 -5.60 -5.74 10.53
C CYS A 202 -5.67 -7.28 10.56
N THR A 203 -6.70 -7.86 9.95
CA THR A 203 -6.87 -9.32 9.91
C THR A 203 -5.85 -10.02 9.00
N GLY A 204 -5.45 -9.42 7.88
CA GLY A 204 -4.39 -9.94 7.02
C GLY A 204 -3.03 -9.94 7.71
N ALA A 205 -2.66 -8.84 8.38
CA ALA A 205 -1.40 -8.73 9.13
C ALA A 205 -1.39 -9.68 10.33
N PHE A 206 -2.50 -9.75 11.07
CA PHE A 206 -2.72 -10.75 12.11
C PHE A 206 -2.52 -12.17 11.59
N GLY A 207 -3.19 -12.51 10.48
CA GLY A 207 -3.15 -13.83 9.87
C GLY A 207 -1.75 -14.23 9.46
N LEU A 208 -1.02 -13.33 8.79
CA LEU A 208 0.35 -13.60 8.34
C LEU A 208 1.29 -13.86 9.52
N VAL A 209 1.31 -12.98 10.52
CA VAL A 209 2.17 -13.14 11.69
C VAL A 209 1.76 -14.36 12.51
N TYR A 210 0.46 -14.62 12.66
CA TYR A 210 -0.06 -15.81 13.30
C TYR A 210 0.48 -17.09 12.63
N GLU A 211 0.52 -17.15 11.30
CA GLU A 211 1.03 -18.30 10.56
C GLU A 211 2.53 -18.50 10.74
N LEU A 212 3.32 -17.42 10.75
CA LEU A 212 4.76 -17.48 11.03
C LEU A 212 5.04 -18.00 12.46
N VAL A 213 4.32 -17.47 13.45
CA VAL A 213 4.48 -17.84 14.86
C VAL A 213 3.97 -19.26 15.12
N ARG A 214 2.80 -19.64 14.60
CA ARG A 214 2.23 -20.99 14.79
C ARG A 214 3.05 -22.07 14.09
N SER A 215 3.60 -21.79 12.91
CA SER A 215 4.52 -22.70 12.20
C SER A 215 5.77 -22.98 13.02
N THR A 216 6.22 -21.99 13.78
CA THR A 216 7.39 -22.10 14.66
C THR A 216 7.06 -22.84 15.96
N ARG A 217 5.97 -22.46 16.65
CA ARG A 217 5.55 -23.09 17.91
C ARG A 217 5.15 -24.55 17.80
N ARG A 218 4.51 -24.98 16.70
CA ARG A 218 4.14 -26.40 16.50
C ARG A 218 5.38 -27.29 16.53
N ALA A 219 6.55 -26.76 16.12
CA ALA A 219 7.84 -27.42 16.27
C ALA A 219 8.22 -27.54 17.76
N GLU A 220 8.14 -26.46 18.53
CA GLU A 220 8.52 -26.40 19.95
C GLU A 220 7.65 -27.30 20.84
N THR A 221 6.33 -27.35 20.60
CA THR A 221 5.41 -28.17 21.41
C THR A 221 5.69 -29.67 21.25
N ARG A 222 6.19 -30.09 20.08
CA ARG A 222 6.67 -31.47 19.86
C ARG A 222 7.96 -31.74 20.63
N ALA A 223 8.73 -30.70 20.94
CA ALA A 223 9.95 -30.75 21.74
C ALA A 223 9.75 -30.37 23.23
N GLY A 224 8.49 -30.30 23.73
CA GLY A 224 8.19 -30.05 25.14
C GLY A 224 8.20 -28.58 25.61
N GLY A 225 8.22 -27.59 24.69
CA GLY A 225 8.26 -26.16 25.03
C GLY A 225 6.90 -25.53 25.43
N ARG A 226 6.91 -24.65 26.45
CA ARG A 226 5.80 -23.73 26.79
C ARG A 226 6.08 -22.34 26.20
N GLY A 227 5.76 -22.14 24.91
CA GLY A 227 5.92 -20.86 24.22
C GLY A 227 4.68 -19.94 24.30
N PRO A 228 4.84 -18.62 24.04
CA PRO A 228 3.74 -17.64 24.09
C PRO A 228 2.63 -17.90 23.04
N LYS A 229 1.45 -17.28 23.23
CA LYS A 229 0.23 -17.55 22.44
C LYS A 229 0.30 -16.87 21.05
N PRO A 230 0.14 -17.59 19.92
CA PRO A 230 0.21 -17.01 18.56
C PRO A 230 -0.74 -15.85 18.29
N VAL A 231 -1.91 -15.83 18.95
CA VAL A 231 -2.90 -14.75 18.82
C VAL A 231 -2.33 -13.39 19.25
N ALA A 232 -1.58 -13.33 20.35
CA ALA A 232 -1.03 -12.07 20.85
C ALA A 232 -0.04 -11.44 19.86
N TRP A 233 0.79 -12.29 19.22
CA TRP A 233 1.74 -11.84 18.22
C TRP A 233 1.08 -11.47 16.90
N GLY A 234 -0.01 -12.15 16.53
CA GLY A 234 -0.88 -11.70 15.44
C GLY A 234 -1.44 -10.29 15.70
N LEU A 235 -1.90 -10.01 16.93
CA LEU A 235 -2.39 -8.67 17.30
C LEU A 235 -1.28 -7.62 17.24
N LEU A 236 -0.06 -7.97 17.67
CA LEU A 236 1.11 -7.09 17.48
C LEU A 236 1.37 -6.83 15.99
N GLY A 237 1.24 -7.85 15.13
CA GLY A 237 1.33 -7.69 13.68
C GLY A 237 0.31 -6.70 13.12
N ALA A 238 -0.96 -6.81 13.54
CA ALA A 238 -2.00 -5.87 13.17
C ALA A 238 -1.68 -4.43 13.63
N ALA A 239 -1.22 -4.27 14.88
CA ALA A 239 -0.86 -2.98 15.42
C ALA A 239 0.32 -2.34 14.66
N LEU A 240 1.41 -3.09 14.46
CA LEU A 240 2.62 -2.59 13.79
C LEU A 240 2.38 -2.22 12.32
N VAL A 241 1.55 -2.98 11.61
CA VAL A 241 1.29 -2.74 10.18
C VAL A 241 0.25 -1.65 9.96
N ALA A 242 -0.88 -1.70 10.67
CA ALA A 242 -2.06 -0.90 10.32
C ALA A 242 -2.36 0.28 11.25
N VAL A 243 -1.88 0.26 12.50
CA VAL A 243 -2.33 1.19 13.56
C VAL A 243 -1.21 2.11 14.04
N MET A 244 -0.03 1.57 14.32
CA MET A 244 1.10 2.29 14.89
C MET A 244 1.50 3.45 13.98
N GLY A 245 1.76 4.62 14.57
CA GLY A 245 2.38 5.73 13.87
C GLY A 245 3.90 5.72 13.98
N ASN A 246 4.53 6.62 13.24
CA ASN A 246 5.95 6.88 13.43
C ASN A 246 6.19 7.70 14.73
N LEU A 247 7.45 8.02 15.01
CA LEU A 247 7.81 8.71 16.25
C LEU A 247 7.50 10.21 16.24
N GLU A 248 7.08 10.76 15.09
CA GLU A 248 6.82 12.20 14.94
C GLU A 248 5.69 12.67 15.85
N GLY A 249 4.59 11.90 15.98
CA GLY A 249 3.49 12.29 16.85
C GLY A 249 3.86 12.38 18.33
N PHE A 250 4.82 11.57 18.80
CA PHE A 250 5.38 11.73 20.15
C PHE A 250 6.30 12.95 20.25
N LEU A 251 7.04 13.26 19.18
CA LEU A 251 7.90 14.44 19.13
C LEU A 251 7.09 15.74 19.14
N GLU A 252 5.92 15.79 18.49
CA GLU A 252 4.99 16.93 18.60
C GLU A 252 4.51 17.16 20.04
N VAL A 253 4.32 16.09 20.82
CA VAL A 253 4.02 16.19 22.27
C VAL A 253 5.22 16.77 23.03
N LEU A 254 6.43 16.26 22.80
CA LEU A 254 7.63 16.80 23.47
C LEU A 254 7.92 18.25 23.09
N TYR A 255 7.66 18.61 21.83
CA TYR A 255 7.78 19.96 21.29
C TYR A 255 6.79 20.91 21.98
N SER A 256 5.51 20.52 22.02
CA SER A 256 4.44 21.30 22.67
C SER A 256 4.60 21.39 24.20
N ALA A 257 5.19 20.37 24.81
CA ALA A 257 5.51 20.35 26.24
C ALA A 257 6.80 21.10 26.57
N ARG A 258 7.57 21.54 25.58
CA ARG A 258 8.84 22.29 25.73
C ARG A 258 9.91 21.56 26.52
N LEU A 259 9.98 20.23 26.35
CA LEU A 259 10.87 19.37 27.14
C LEU A 259 12.30 19.27 26.59
N LEU A 260 12.53 19.68 25.34
CA LEU A 260 13.83 19.58 24.66
C LEU A 260 14.31 20.95 24.15
N PRO A 261 15.64 21.20 24.12
CA PRO A 261 16.19 22.49 23.69
C PRO A 261 15.98 22.76 22.20
N VAL A 262 15.91 24.03 21.79
CA VAL A 262 15.75 24.46 20.39
C VAL A 262 16.79 23.81 19.45
N ALA A 263 18.03 23.67 19.91
CA ALA A 263 19.09 23.03 19.14
C ALA A 263 18.77 21.57 18.76
N PHE A 264 18.00 20.84 19.59
CA PHE A 264 17.56 19.48 19.24
C PHE A 264 16.60 19.50 18.06
N TRP A 265 15.65 20.43 18.03
CA TRP A 265 14.66 20.53 16.97
C TRP A 265 15.25 21.00 15.64
N GLN A 266 16.15 21.98 15.70
CA GLN A 266 16.95 22.41 14.55
C GLN A 266 17.87 21.30 14.05
N TRP A 267 18.46 20.52 14.97
CA TRP A 267 19.19 19.32 14.61
C TRP A 267 18.26 18.29 13.98
N LEU A 268 17.05 18.04 14.48
CA LEU A 268 16.17 17.03 13.90
C LEU A 268 15.76 17.39 12.47
N ASP A 269 15.48 18.68 12.25
CA ASP A 269 15.15 19.32 10.97
C ASP A 269 13.92 18.73 10.27
N ILE A 270 12.88 18.40 11.04
CA ILE A 270 11.54 18.14 10.50
C ILE A 270 10.85 19.49 10.37
N GLU A 271 10.26 19.74 9.20
CA GLU A 271 9.61 21.02 8.91
C GLU A 271 8.50 21.33 9.93
N GLU A 272 8.29 22.62 10.18
CA GLU A 272 7.43 23.20 11.22
C GLU A 272 7.89 23.00 12.67
N ILE A 273 8.34 21.81 13.08
CA ILE A 273 8.83 21.58 14.45
C ILE A 273 10.30 21.98 14.63
N ASN A 274 11.03 22.23 13.55
CA ASN A 274 12.41 22.73 13.58
C ASN A 274 12.53 24.24 13.90
N GLN A 275 11.41 24.93 14.11
CA GLN A 275 11.36 26.34 14.48
C GLN A 275 11.16 26.50 16.00
N PRO A 276 11.57 27.63 16.60
CA PRO A 276 11.21 27.96 17.97
C PRO A 276 9.69 28.00 18.15
N PHE A 277 9.21 27.52 19.30
CA PHE A 277 7.78 27.58 19.62
C PHE A 277 7.32 29.03 19.71
N ALA A 278 6.13 29.35 19.18
CA ALA A 278 5.56 30.69 19.20
C ALA A 278 5.47 31.28 20.62
N ALA A 279 5.88 32.54 20.78
CA ALA A 279 5.80 33.24 22.07
C ALA A 279 4.34 33.38 22.55
N GLY A 280 4.10 33.22 23.85
CA GLY A 280 2.80 33.46 24.48
C GLY A 280 1.84 32.27 24.57
N GLN A 281 2.11 31.14 23.90
CA GLN A 281 1.33 29.91 24.12
C GLN A 281 1.82 29.15 25.37
N PRO A 282 0.95 28.51 26.17
CA PRO A 282 1.37 27.67 27.30
C PRO A 282 1.92 26.32 26.82
N ALA A 283 2.77 25.68 27.64
CA ALA A 283 3.19 24.31 27.39
C ALA A 283 1.99 23.35 27.50
N SER A 284 1.94 22.34 26.63
CA SER A 284 0.81 21.42 26.54
C SER A 284 1.28 19.99 26.21
N LEU A 285 0.61 19.00 26.78
CA LEU A 285 0.79 17.59 26.41
C LEU A 285 -0.01 17.21 25.15
N LEU A 286 -0.99 18.03 24.78
CA LEU A 286 -1.63 17.95 23.46
C LEU A 286 -0.83 18.79 22.48
N PRO A 287 -0.58 18.30 21.25
CA PRO A 287 -0.02 19.13 20.20
C PRO A 287 -0.90 20.34 19.91
N THR A 288 -0.36 21.55 20.10
CA THR A 288 -1.11 22.82 19.98
C THR A 288 -0.62 23.72 18.85
N ARG A 289 0.43 23.32 18.15
CA ARG A 289 1.08 24.13 17.11
C ARG A 289 0.13 24.48 15.96
N SER A 290 -0.68 23.53 15.50
CA SER A 290 -1.72 23.75 14.49
C SER A 290 -2.81 22.68 14.61
N GLY A 291 -4.01 22.93 14.07
CA GLY A 291 -5.07 21.91 13.95
C GLY A 291 -4.72 20.75 13.00
N TRP A 292 -3.60 20.84 12.28
CA TRP A 292 -3.12 19.89 11.28
C TRP A 292 -1.77 19.29 11.63
N TRP A 293 -1.34 19.37 12.89
CA TRP A 293 -0.04 18.82 13.33
C TRP A 293 0.14 17.34 12.92
N TRP A 294 -0.93 16.54 12.97
CA TRP A 294 -0.94 15.12 12.60
C TRP A 294 -0.59 14.87 11.12
N TRP A 295 -0.70 15.90 10.27
CA TRP A 295 -0.28 15.87 8.87
C TRP A 295 1.22 15.67 8.74
N ARG A 296 1.98 16.31 9.65
CA ARG A 296 3.45 16.36 9.62
C ARG A 296 4.10 14.97 9.78
N ALA A 297 3.41 14.04 10.43
CA ALA A 297 3.84 12.65 10.52
C ALA A 297 4.03 11.96 9.16
N SER A 298 3.41 12.45 8.08
CA SER A 298 3.63 11.94 6.71
C SER A 298 4.70 12.71 5.90
N ARG A 299 5.38 13.67 6.53
CA ARG A 299 6.34 14.59 5.92
C ARG A 299 7.56 14.76 6.84
N VAL A 300 8.09 13.64 7.33
CA VAL A 300 9.25 13.59 8.24
C VAL A 300 10.55 13.76 7.46
N ILE A 301 10.60 13.25 6.22
CA ILE A 301 11.77 13.42 5.37
C ILE A 301 11.77 14.82 4.76
N ARG A 302 12.86 15.56 4.98
CA ARG A 302 13.08 16.89 4.39
C ARG A 302 14.30 16.85 3.48
N ASP A 303 14.05 16.90 2.18
CA ASP A 303 15.08 16.91 1.14
C ASP A 303 15.63 18.31 0.95
N LEU A 304 16.97 18.40 0.97
CA LEU A 304 17.73 19.63 0.77
C LEU A 304 18.57 19.49 -0.49
N ASP A 305 18.68 20.57 -1.25
CA ASP A 305 19.55 20.69 -2.39
C ASP A 305 21.05 20.70 -1.97
N PRO A 306 21.99 20.67 -2.92
CA PRO A 306 23.42 20.75 -2.62
C PRO A 306 23.87 22.02 -1.88
N LEU A 307 23.09 23.12 -1.94
CA LEU A 307 23.34 24.37 -1.22
C LEU A 307 22.76 24.35 0.20
N GLY A 308 22.02 23.29 0.56
CA GLY A 308 21.35 23.14 1.86
C GLY A 308 19.99 23.84 1.93
N GLN A 309 19.44 24.27 0.79
CA GLN A 309 18.09 24.85 0.72
C GLN A 309 17.03 23.76 0.54
N PRO A 310 15.81 23.95 1.05
CA PRO A 310 14.74 22.99 0.85
C PRO A 310 14.36 22.85 -0.62
N MET A 311 14.23 21.61 -1.09
CA MET A 311 13.66 21.35 -2.41
C MET A 311 12.23 21.92 -2.51
N PRO A 312 11.81 22.48 -3.67
CA PRO A 312 10.46 23.02 -3.85
C PRO A 312 9.35 21.97 -3.66
N VAL A 313 9.63 20.73 -4.06
CA VAL A 313 8.73 19.59 -3.88
C VAL A 313 9.38 18.64 -2.89
N GLN A 314 8.77 18.52 -1.71
CA GLN A 314 9.25 17.68 -0.62
C GLN A 314 8.69 16.26 -0.70
N PRO A 315 9.43 15.23 -0.23
CA PRO A 315 8.94 13.86 -0.19
C PRO A 315 7.64 13.67 0.59
N ILE A 316 6.86 12.69 0.15
CA ILE A 316 5.70 12.14 0.85
C ILE A 316 6.17 10.82 1.47
N ASP A 317 6.16 10.72 2.80
CA ASP A 317 6.55 9.49 3.53
C ASP A 317 5.40 8.98 4.41
N GLU A 318 4.27 8.67 3.78
CA GLU A 318 3.11 8.08 4.44
C GLU A 318 3.36 6.64 4.92
N PHE A 319 2.56 6.24 5.90
CA PHE A 319 2.45 4.88 6.42
C PHE A 319 0.97 4.52 6.64
N PRO A 320 0.60 3.24 6.73
CA PRO A 320 -0.81 2.82 6.74
C PRO A 320 -1.67 3.54 7.80
N GLY A 321 -1.18 3.68 9.03
CA GLY A 321 -1.90 4.38 10.10
C GLY A 321 -2.22 5.86 9.77
N PHE A 322 -1.32 6.55 9.07
CA PHE A 322 -1.55 7.91 8.57
C PHE A 322 -2.63 7.91 7.49
N SER A 323 -2.52 7.06 6.47
CA SER A 323 -3.45 7.07 5.34
C SER A 323 -4.88 6.69 5.77
N PHE A 324 -5.03 5.82 6.77
CA PHE A 324 -6.35 5.59 7.38
C PHE A 324 -6.88 6.83 8.11
N LEU A 325 -6.05 7.51 8.92
CA LEU A 325 -6.42 8.74 9.64
C LEU A 325 -6.84 9.87 8.68
N LEU A 326 -6.07 10.04 7.60
CA LEU A 326 -6.32 10.98 6.51
C LEU A 326 -7.75 10.80 5.98
N GLY A 327 -8.11 9.55 5.72
CA GLY A 327 -9.44 9.13 5.28
C GLY A 327 -9.61 9.17 3.77
N ASP A 328 -8.53 9.07 3.01
CA ASP A 328 -8.57 8.99 1.54
C ASP A 328 -8.64 7.53 1.11
N MET A 329 -9.52 7.23 0.16
CA MET A 329 -9.68 5.86 -0.37
C MET A 329 -8.71 5.61 -1.52
N HIS A 330 -7.48 6.11 -1.38
CA HIS A 330 -6.49 6.11 -2.44
C HIS A 330 -6.02 4.67 -2.78
N PRO A 331 -5.57 4.40 -4.03
CA PRO A 331 -5.11 3.09 -4.50
C PRO A 331 -4.20 2.27 -3.58
N HIS A 332 -3.23 2.89 -2.91
CA HIS A 332 -2.33 2.16 -2.00
C HIS A 332 -3.05 1.67 -0.73
N VAL A 333 -4.06 2.41 -0.25
CA VAL A 333 -4.92 2.00 0.87
C VAL A 333 -5.86 0.87 0.44
N LEU A 334 -6.46 0.98 -0.75
CA LEU A 334 -7.29 -0.07 -1.36
C LEU A 334 -6.51 -1.38 -1.56
N ALA A 335 -5.21 -1.29 -1.87
CA ALA A 335 -4.34 -2.44 -2.13
C ALA A 335 -3.88 -3.18 -0.86
N LEU A 336 -3.83 -2.54 0.32
CA LEU A 336 -3.25 -3.10 1.54
C LEU A 336 -3.73 -4.52 1.93
N PRO A 337 -5.04 -4.83 1.91
CA PRO A 337 -5.51 -6.19 2.21
C PRO A 337 -4.95 -7.24 1.24
N PHE A 338 -4.76 -6.86 -0.01
CA PHE A 338 -4.33 -7.74 -1.09
C PHE A 338 -2.81 -7.86 -1.17
N VAL A 339 -2.09 -6.83 -0.72
CA VAL A 339 -0.65 -6.90 -0.43
C VAL A 339 -0.38 -7.99 0.63
N LEU A 340 -1.17 -8.01 1.71
CA LEU A 340 -1.05 -9.05 2.75
C LEU A 340 -1.45 -10.45 2.22
N LEU A 341 -2.42 -10.51 1.32
CA LEU A 341 -2.76 -11.73 0.59
C LEU A 341 -1.58 -12.22 -0.28
N ALA A 342 -0.90 -11.32 -1.00
CA ALA A 342 0.28 -11.66 -1.80
C ALA A 342 1.44 -12.17 -0.93
N LEU A 343 1.64 -11.59 0.25
CA LEU A 343 2.65 -12.05 1.20
C LEU A 343 2.36 -13.46 1.74
N ILE A 344 1.11 -13.80 2.06
CA ILE A 344 0.79 -15.18 2.48
C ILE A 344 0.91 -16.17 1.32
N LEU A 345 0.67 -15.76 0.07
CA LEU A 345 0.95 -16.56 -1.12
C LEU A 345 2.46 -16.81 -1.28
N ALA A 346 3.31 -15.80 -1.05
CA ALA A 346 4.76 -15.95 -1.07
C ALA A 346 5.24 -16.87 0.07
N PHE A 347 4.71 -16.73 1.29
CA PHE A 347 5.05 -17.63 2.39
C PHE A 347 4.63 -19.07 2.11
N ARG A 348 3.45 -19.27 1.50
CA ARG A 348 3.02 -20.58 1.03
C ARG A 348 4.00 -21.13 -0.02
N ALA A 349 4.40 -20.34 -1.01
CA ALA A 349 5.32 -20.76 -2.07
C ALA A 349 6.67 -21.23 -1.51
N LEU A 350 7.21 -20.50 -0.53
CA LEU A 350 8.41 -20.90 0.21
C LEU A 350 8.27 -22.29 0.85
N ARG A 351 7.08 -22.61 1.39
CA ARG A 351 6.82 -23.90 2.04
C ARG A 351 6.48 -25.04 1.07
N THR A 352 5.87 -24.73 -0.07
CA THR A 352 5.47 -25.75 -1.07
C THR A 352 6.55 -26.02 -2.10
N GLY A 353 7.55 -25.16 -2.23
CA GLY A 353 8.67 -25.35 -3.15
C GLY A 353 9.54 -26.58 -2.87
N ALA A 354 9.31 -27.36 -1.81
CA ALA A 354 10.11 -28.53 -1.47
C ALA A 354 9.59 -29.88 -2.03
N GLU A 355 8.58 -29.89 -2.92
CA GLU A 355 8.09 -31.15 -3.51
C GLU A 355 8.98 -31.63 -4.68
N PRO A 356 9.30 -32.94 -4.76
CA PRO A 356 10.30 -33.46 -5.69
C PRO A 356 9.93 -33.16 -7.16
N ALA A 357 10.84 -32.52 -7.90
CA ALA A 357 10.88 -32.54 -9.35
C ALA A 357 11.60 -33.82 -9.80
N GLY A 358 10.83 -34.82 -10.21
CA GLY A 358 11.36 -35.88 -11.07
C GLY A 358 11.86 -35.33 -12.40
N VAL A 359 12.32 -36.21 -13.30
CA VAL A 359 12.65 -35.84 -14.68
C VAL A 359 11.39 -35.30 -15.36
N ALA A 360 11.28 -33.99 -15.38
CA ALA A 360 10.05 -33.29 -15.66
C ALA A 360 10.11 -32.58 -17.02
N PRO A 361 9.00 -32.55 -17.78
CA PRO A 361 8.89 -31.71 -18.96
C PRO A 361 9.20 -30.24 -18.64
N TRP A 362 9.68 -29.51 -19.64
CA TRP A 362 10.08 -28.11 -19.52
C TRP A 362 8.97 -27.18 -18.99
N TRP A 363 7.70 -27.54 -19.20
CA TRP A 363 6.52 -26.79 -18.77
C TRP A 363 6.03 -27.15 -17.37
N LEU A 364 6.59 -28.17 -16.71
CA LEU A 364 6.12 -28.59 -15.38
C LEU A 364 6.13 -27.46 -14.33
N PRO A 365 7.14 -26.56 -14.27
CA PRO A 365 7.11 -25.42 -13.36
C PRO A 365 5.85 -24.55 -13.54
N VAL A 366 5.47 -24.29 -14.80
CA VAL A 366 4.26 -23.52 -15.13
C VAL A 366 3.00 -24.27 -14.71
N ARG A 367 2.92 -25.60 -14.93
CA ARG A 367 1.78 -26.41 -14.46
C ARG A 367 1.65 -26.42 -12.93
N ARG A 368 2.75 -26.31 -12.19
CA ARG A 368 2.76 -26.27 -10.72
C ARG A 368 2.27 -24.93 -10.17
N LEU A 369 2.32 -23.86 -10.97
CA LEU A 369 1.83 -22.54 -10.57
C LEU A 369 0.31 -22.54 -10.49
N PRO A 370 -0.30 -22.45 -9.30
CA PRO A 370 -1.75 -22.41 -9.20
C PRO A 370 -2.26 -21.09 -9.76
N LEU A 371 -3.32 -21.12 -10.58
CA LEU A 371 -3.91 -19.93 -11.22
C LEU A 371 -4.27 -18.80 -10.24
N LEU A 372 -4.60 -19.15 -9.00
CA LEU A 372 -4.87 -18.18 -7.94
C LEU A 372 -3.70 -17.23 -7.66
N VAL A 373 -2.45 -17.67 -7.88
CA VAL A 373 -1.25 -16.87 -7.66
C VAL A 373 -1.13 -15.72 -8.68
N PRO A 374 -1.04 -15.96 -10.00
CA PRO A 374 -1.00 -14.88 -10.97
C PRO A 374 -2.27 -14.01 -10.93
N LEU A 375 -3.44 -14.59 -10.62
CA LEU A 375 -4.67 -13.80 -10.46
C LEU A 375 -4.57 -12.78 -9.33
N CYS A 376 -4.09 -13.19 -8.15
CA CYS A 376 -3.93 -12.28 -7.01
C CYS A 376 -2.77 -11.30 -7.21
N LEU A 377 -1.64 -11.75 -7.75
CA LEU A 377 -0.50 -10.87 -8.03
C LEU A 377 -0.85 -9.84 -9.12
N GLY A 378 -1.43 -10.28 -10.24
CA GLY A 378 -1.88 -9.37 -11.31
C GLY A 378 -2.92 -8.36 -10.83
N GLY A 379 -3.78 -8.75 -9.88
CA GLY A 379 -4.74 -7.84 -9.26
C GLY A 379 -4.08 -6.66 -8.54
N LEU A 380 -2.88 -6.82 -7.99
CA LEU A 380 -2.13 -5.71 -7.40
C LEU A 380 -1.79 -4.65 -8.45
N ALA A 381 -1.49 -5.04 -9.69
CA ALA A 381 -1.15 -4.06 -10.71
C ALA A 381 -2.35 -3.14 -11.04
N PHE A 382 -3.55 -3.69 -11.01
CA PHE A 382 -4.79 -2.98 -11.25
C PHE A 382 -5.29 -2.21 -10.00
N LEU A 383 -4.98 -2.69 -8.79
CA LEU A 383 -5.24 -1.98 -7.53
C LEU A 383 -4.30 -0.79 -7.34
N ASN A 384 -3.01 -1.00 -7.58
CA ASN A 384 -1.93 -0.02 -7.45
C ASN A 384 -0.68 -0.55 -8.20
N THR A 385 -0.41 -0.06 -9.41
CA THR A 385 0.62 -0.62 -10.30
C THR A 385 2.01 -0.77 -9.68
N TRP A 386 2.37 0.09 -8.72
CA TRP A 386 3.67 0.05 -8.03
C TRP A 386 3.86 -1.20 -7.16
N ASP A 387 2.78 -1.80 -6.68
CA ASP A 387 2.83 -2.92 -5.74
C ASP A 387 3.15 -4.24 -6.46
N PHE A 388 2.71 -4.39 -7.72
CA PHE A 388 2.93 -5.60 -8.49
C PHE A 388 4.40 -6.02 -8.59
N PRO A 389 5.36 -5.19 -9.07
CA PRO A 389 6.76 -5.61 -9.20
C PRO A 389 7.38 -5.97 -7.84
N ILE A 390 7.02 -5.26 -6.76
CA ILE A 390 7.53 -5.50 -5.41
C ILE A 390 7.09 -6.89 -4.92
N TYR A 391 5.78 -7.17 -4.93
CA TYR A 391 5.25 -8.41 -4.37
C TYR A 391 5.44 -9.62 -5.30
N TRP A 392 5.51 -9.40 -6.62
CA TRP A 392 5.95 -10.42 -7.57
C TRP A 392 7.40 -10.85 -7.28
N LEU A 393 8.32 -9.90 -7.09
CA LEU A 393 9.72 -10.23 -6.78
C LEU A 393 9.83 -10.99 -5.45
N ILE A 394 9.10 -10.58 -4.42
CA ILE A 394 9.04 -11.29 -3.14
C ILE A 394 8.51 -12.72 -3.33
N PHE A 395 7.46 -12.91 -4.14
CA PHE A 395 6.95 -14.24 -4.47
C PHE A 395 8.01 -15.10 -5.19
N VAL A 396 8.70 -14.55 -6.19
CA VAL A 396 9.74 -15.26 -6.95
C VAL A 396 10.90 -15.66 -6.05
N VAL A 397 11.37 -14.75 -5.19
CA VAL A 397 12.45 -15.06 -4.23
C VAL A 397 11.99 -16.09 -3.22
N ALA A 398 10.78 -15.95 -2.65
CA ALA A 398 10.23 -16.93 -1.71
C ALA A 398 10.08 -18.32 -2.34
N TYR A 399 9.57 -18.40 -3.57
CA TYR A 399 9.49 -19.63 -4.34
C TYR A 399 10.89 -20.23 -4.58
N GLY A 400 11.84 -19.43 -5.05
CA GLY A 400 13.21 -19.86 -5.30
C GLY A 400 13.94 -20.36 -4.06
N LEU A 401 13.76 -19.70 -2.92
CA LEU A 401 14.25 -20.17 -1.62
C LEU A 401 13.61 -21.52 -1.23
N GLY A 402 12.33 -21.72 -1.57
CA GLY A 402 11.66 -23.01 -1.39
C GLY A 402 12.24 -24.12 -2.27
N ARG A 403 12.48 -23.82 -3.56
CA ARG A 403 13.08 -24.73 -4.54
C ARG A 403 14.55 -25.04 -4.27
N TRP A 404 15.29 -24.11 -3.67
CA TRP A 404 16.71 -24.27 -3.34
C TRP A 404 16.98 -25.56 -2.56
N ARG A 405 16.06 -25.96 -1.68
CA ARG A 405 16.21 -27.19 -0.88
C ARG A 405 16.31 -28.46 -1.70
N GLU A 406 15.67 -28.46 -2.86
CA GLU A 406 15.72 -29.61 -3.75
C GLU A 406 16.97 -29.58 -4.62
N TYR A 407 17.29 -28.42 -5.20
CA TYR A 407 18.41 -28.31 -6.13
C TYR A 407 19.78 -28.20 -5.45
N GLY A 408 19.84 -27.72 -4.20
CA GLY A 408 21.05 -27.59 -3.38
C GLY A 408 22.06 -26.52 -3.83
N ALA A 409 22.04 -26.12 -5.11
CA ALA A 409 23.01 -25.19 -5.69
C ALA A 409 22.38 -24.24 -6.71
N LEU A 410 23.02 -23.07 -6.90
CA LEU A 410 22.64 -22.08 -7.92
C LEU A 410 23.08 -22.58 -9.31
N ARG A 411 22.34 -23.53 -9.85
CA ARG A 411 22.58 -24.14 -11.16
C ARG A 411 21.44 -23.83 -12.12
N TRP A 412 21.68 -24.06 -13.40
CA TRP A 412 20.69 -23.86 -14.46
C TRP A 412 19.30 -24.48 -14.17
N PRO A 413 19.16 -25.68 -13.57
CA PRO A 413 17.84 -26.22 -13.25
C PRO A 413 17.02 -25.36 -12.29
N LEU A 414 17.63 -24.86 -11.22
CA LEU A 414 16.98 -23.94 -10.28
C LEU A 414 16.62 -22.62 -10.98
N LEU A 415 17.59 -22.02 -11.68
CA LEU A 415 17.38 -20.75 -12.38
C LEU A 415 16.23 -20.88 -13.38
N ARG A 416 16.21 -21.95 -14.17
CA ARG A 416 15.14 -22.25 -15.12
C ARG A 416 13.79 -22.39 -14.44
N ASP A 417 13.69 -23.17 -13.37
CA ASP A 417 12.43 -23.40 -12.64
C ASP A 417 11.86 -22.09 -12.08
N VAL A 418 12.72 -21.31 -11.41
CA VAL A 418 12.35 -20.03 -10.80
C VAL A 418 12.01 -18.99 -11.88
N SER A 419 12.80 -18.88 -12.94
CA SER A 419 12.55 -17.95 -14.04
C SER A 419 11.29 -18.31 -14.83
N LEU A 420 11.03 -19.59 -15.11
CA LEU A 420 9.80 -20.00 -15.79
C LEU A 420 8.57 -19.77 -14.92
N THR A 421 8.63 -20.09 -13.62
CA THR A 421 7.52 -19.88 -12.69
C THR A 421 7.26 -18.39 -12.47
N GLY A 422 8.32 -17.61 -12.25
CA GLY A 422 8.24 -16.16 -12.08
C GLY A 422 7.76 -15.46 -13.35
N GLY A 423 8.30 -15.83 -14.50
CA GLY A 423 7.88 -15.34 -15.80
C GLY A 423 6.42 -15.69 -16.11
N ALA A 424 6.00 -16.92 -15.85
CA ALA A 424 4.60 -17.32 -16.00
C ALA A 424 3.67 -16.58 -15.03
N ALA A 425 4.10 -16.37 -13.77
CA ALA A 425 3.32 -15.59 -12.81
C ALA A 425 3.15 -14.14 -13.26
N ALA A 426 4.19 -13.53 -13.85
CA ALA A 426 4.11 -12.19 -14.41
C ALA A 426 3.21 -12.14 -15.64
N VAL A 427 3.48 -12.97 -16.66
CA VAL A 427 2.74 -12.99 -17.92
C VAL A 427 1.28 -13.33 -17.71
N LEU A 428 0.96 -14.39 -16.95
CA LEU A 428 -0.43 -14.72 -16.65
C LEU A 428 -1.09 -13.64 -15.79
N GLY A 429 -0.34 -13.01 -14.87
CA GLY A 429 -0.83 -11.88 -14.09
C GLY A 429 -1.21 -10.69 -14.97
N LEU A 430 -0.47 -10.40 -16.04
CA LEU A 430 -0.83 -9.35 -17.00
C LEU A 430 -2.00 -9.78 -17.89
N LEU A 431 -1.96 -11.01 -18.43
CA LEU A 431 -2.98 -11.52 -19.35
C LEU A 431 -4.37 -11.62 -18.71
N LEU A 432 -4.45 -12.02 -17.44
CA LEU A 432 -5.72 -12.12 -16.70
C LEU A 432 -6.40 -10.77 -16.49
N TYR A 433 -5.65 -9.67 -16.65
CA TYR A 433 -6.14 -8.30 -16.53
C TYR A 433 -5.97 -7.49 -17.82
N LEU A 434 -5.80 -8.17 -18.96
CA LEU A 434 -5.55 -7.53 -20.26
C LEU A 434 -6.59 -6.44 -20.63
N PRO A 435 -7.91 -6.60 -20.40
CA PRO A 435 -8.87 -5.53 -20.66
C PRO A 435 -8.55 -4.19 -19.96
N PHE A 436 -7.97 -4.24 -18.76
CA PHE A 436 -7.54 -3.03 -18.04
C PHE A 436 -6.35 -2.37 -18.74
N TYR A 437 -5.32 -3.15 -19.10
CA TYR A 437 -4.10 -2.63 -19.72
C TYR A 437 -4.33 -2.02 -21.11
N ILE A 438 -5.35 -2.47 -21.85
CA ILE A 438 -5.69 -1.89 -23.15
C ILE A 438 -6.19 -0.45 -23.01
N GLY A 439 -6.92 -0.14 -21.93
CA GLY A 439 -7.48 1.19 -21.68
C GLY A 439 -6.64 2.08 -20.75
N PHE A 440 -5.55 1.56 -20.18
CA PHE A 440 -4.76 2.26 -19.17
C PHE A 440 -3.61 3.06 -19.78
N GLN A 441 -3.48 4.33 -19.38
CA GLN A 441 -2.33 5.18 -19.71
C GLN A 441 -1.42 5.33 -18.49
N SER A 442 -0.11 5.15 -18.68
CA SER A 442 0.88 5.18 -17.60
C SER A 442 1.64 6.50 -17.55
N GLN A 443 1.86 7.00 -16.33
CA GLN A 443 2.62 8.22 -16.04
C GLN A 443 4.14 8.00 -15.92
N ALA A 444 4.59 6.74 -15.88
CA ALA A 444 5.98 6.41 -15.56
C ALA A 444 6.94 6.79 -16.70
N GLY A 445 7.84 7.75 -16.46
CA GLY A 445 8.85 8.25 -17.41
C GLY A 445 10.21 7.52 -17.38
N GLY A 446 10.32 6.39 -16.67
CA GLY A 446 11.57 5.62 -16.51
C GLY A 446 12.32 5.90 -15.21
N LEU A 447 13.53 5.34 -15.04
CA LEU A 447 14.35 5.45 -13.83
C LEU A 447 15.53 6.42 -14.04
N LEU A 448 15.74 7.35 -13.10
CA LEU A 448 16.91 8.24 -13.06
C LEU A 448 17.71 8.09 -11.74
N PRO A 449 19.02 8.39 -11.75
CA PRO A 449 19.84 8.34 -10.55
C PRO A 449 19.49 9.48 -9.57
N THR A 450 19.33 9.15 -8.29
CA THR A 450 19.11 10.13 -7.22
C THR A 450 20.45 10.74 -6.80
N LEU A 451 20.85 11.86 -7.42
CA LEU A 451 22.18 12.45 -7.19
C LEU A 451 22.20 13.62 -6.18
N TYR A 452 21.14 14.42 -6.14
CA TYR A 452 21.14 15.77 -5.56
C TYR A 452 20.53 15.86 -4.15
N VAL A 453 19.97 14.75 -3.65
CA VAL A 453 19.32 14.64 -2.34
C VAL A 453 19.72 13.33 -1.65
N GLY A 454 19.50 13.26 -0.34
CA GLY A 454 19.69 12.03 0.45
C GLY A 454 18.97 12.11 1.79
N THR A 455 18.53 10.96 2.29
CA THR A 455 17.78 10.89 3.54
C THR A 455 18.72 10.87 4.75
N ARG A 456 18.44 11.72 5.73
CA ARG A 456 19.21 11.79 6.98
C ARG A 456 18.77 10.70 7.95
N PHE A 457 19.74 10.03 8.59
CA PHE A 457 19.45 8.89 9.48
C PHE A 457 18.49 9.25 10.64
N ARG A 458 18.60 10.44 11.21
CA ARG A 458 17.71 10.89 12.30
C ARG A 458 16.23 10.93 11.87
N GLN A 459 15.92 11.42 10.67
CA GLN A 459 14.56 11.45 10.12
C GLN A 459 14.10 10.04 9.75
N TYR A 460 14.99 9.24 9.16
CA TYR A 460 14.72 7.82 8.90
C TYR A 460 14.42 7.03 10.18
N PHE A 461 15.11 7.34 11.28
CA PHE A 461 14.86 6.71 12.58
C PHE A 461 13.55 7.19 13.21
N VAL A 462 13.15 8.46 13.02
CA VAL A 462 11.80 8.91 13.40
C VAL A 462 10.74 8.10 12.64
N MET A 463 10.96 7.85 11.35
CA MET A 463 10.05 7.07 10.52
C MET A 463 10.00 5.58 10.90
N PHE A 464 11.13 4.89 10.98
CA PHE A 464 11.19 3.41 11.12
C PHE A 464 11.75 2.89 12.46
N GLY A 465 12.00 3.76 13.45
CA GLY A 465 12.72 3.44 14.69
C GLY A 465 12.32 2.15 15.40
N PRO A 466 11.03 1.91 15.72
CA PRO A 466 10.57 0.66 16.34
C PRO A 466 10.97 -0.57 15.53
N PHE A 467 10.88 -0.49 14.20
CA PHE A 467 11.25 -1.60 13.33
C PHE A 467 12.74 -1.83 13.28
N LEU A 468 13.55 -0.77 13.17
CA LEU A 468 15.02 -0.89 13.14
C LEU A 468 15.55 -1.58 14.39
N VAL A 469 15.02 -1.24 15.58
CA VAL A 469 15.41 -1.89 16.84
C VAL A 469 15.00 -3.37 16.87
N ALA A 470 13.75 -3.68 16.47
CA ALA A 470 13.28 -5.07 16.44
C ALA A 470 14.07 -5.93 15.43
N LEU A 471 14.36 -5.39 14.24
CA LEU A 471 15.12 -6.07 13.19
C LEU A 471 16.58 -6.25 13.57
N ALA A 472 17.25 -5.21 14.07
CA ALA A 472 18.62 -5.31 14.57
C ALA A 472 18.73 -6.38 15.67
N GLY A 473 17.76 -6.40 16.59
CA GLY A 473 17.62 -7.44 17.61
C GLY A 473 17.50 -8.84 17.01
N LEU A 474 16.53 -9.06 16.13
CA LEU A 474 16.31 -10.34 15.44
C LEU A 474 17.59 -10.80 14.74
N LEU A 475 18.19 -9.96 13.90
CA LEU A 475 19.37 -10.27 13.12
C LEU A 475 20.57 -10.61 14.01
N LEU A 476 20.82 -9.83 15.06
CA LEU A 476 21.92 -10.07 15.99
C LEU A 476 21.79 -11.41 16.72
N PHE A 477 20.60 -11.72 17.25
CA PHE A 477 20.41 -12.95 18.00
C PHE A 477 20.37 -14.19 17.10
N VAL A 478 19.86 -14.05 15.88
CA VAL A 478 19.93 -15.10 14.86
C VAL A 478 21.38 -15.36 14.45
N ALA A 479 22.19 -14.31 14.26
CA ALA A 479 23.63 -14.41 13.99
C ALA A 479 24.40 -15.11 15.11
N ARG A 480 24.16 -14.70 16.37
CA ARG A 480 24.77 -15.35 17.55
C ARG A 480 24.44 -16.84 17.62
N ARG A 481 23.19 -17.18 17.30
CA ARG A 481 22.74 -18.58 17.27
C ARG A 481 23.41 -19.37 16.15
N GLU A 482 23.60 -18.80 14.95
CA GLU A 482 24.34 -19.48 13.89
C GLU A 482 25.79 -19.79 14.29
N VAL A 483 26.46 -18.84 14.95
CA VAL A 483 27.84 -19.04 15.42
C VAL A 483 27.90 -20.09 16.53
N LYS A 484 27.06 -19.98 17.57
CA LYS A 484 27.10 -20.89 18.73
C LYS A 484 26.54 -22.27 18.42
N ALA A 485 25.39 -22.36 17.77
CA ALA A 485 24.63 -23.62 17.63
C ALA A 485 24.88 -24.36 16.31
N ARG A 486 25.36 -23.69 15.25
CA ARG A 486 25.68 -24.34 13.95
C ARG A 486 27.18 -24.45 13.70
N GLY A 487 28.02 -24.08 14.67
CA GLY A 487 29.48 -24.13 14.55
C GLY A 487 30.03 -23.28 13.42
N VAL A 488 29.30 -22.26 12.95
CA VAL A 488 29.76 -21.39 11.87
C VAL A 488 30.87 -20.51 12.42
N ALA A 489 32.07 -20.62 11.84
CA ALA A 489 33.21 -19.79 12.22
C ALA A 489 32.82 -18.29 12.16
N PRO A 490 33.03 -17.50 13.22
CA PRO A 490 32.66 -16.09 13.26
C PRO A 490 33.16 -15.30 12.04
N GLY A 491 34.39 -15.58 11.59
CA GLY A 491 34.98 -14.96 10.41
C GLY A 491 34.26 -15.26 9.09
N SER A 492 33.56 -16.40 8.97
CA SER A 492 32.76 -16.73 7.79
C SER A 492 31.47 -15.91 7.71
N LEU A 493 30.78 -15.75 8.84
CA LEU A 493 29.59 -14.91 8.89
C LEU A 493 29.96 -13.44 8.67
N LEU A 494 31.02 -12.95 9.32
CA LEU A 494 31.51 -11.58 9.14
C LEU A 494 31.86 -11.29 7.68
N ARG A 495 32.58 -12.20 7.01
CA ARG A 495 32.91 -12.05 5.58
C ARG A 495 31.68 -11.96 4.69
N ARG A 496 30.67 -12.82 4.91
CA ARG A 496 29.42 -12.78 4.15
C ARG A 496 28.64 -11.49 4.42
N TRP A 497 28.57 -11.07 5.68
CA TRP A 497 27.90 -9.83 6.07
C TRP A 497 28.57 -8.61 5.41
N LEU A 498 29.88 -8.48 5.53
CA LEU A 498 30.63 -7.40 4.89
C LEU A 498 30.53 -7.45 3.36
N GLY A 499 30.58 -8.66 2.77
CA GLY A 499 30.44 -8.85 1.33
C GLY A 499 29.07 -8.38 0.80
N TRP A 500 27.98 -8.78 1.46
CA TRP A 500 26.65 -8.30 1.11
C TRP A 500 26.47 -6.81 1.37
N THR A 501 26.96 -6.29 2.49
CA THR A 501 26.88 -4.85 2.81
C THR A 501 27.62 -4.02 1.76
N ALA A 502 28.83 -4.44 1.39
CA ALA A 502 29.59 -3.81 0.32
C ALA A 502 28.87 -3.92 -1.03
N ALA A 503 28.32 -5.07 -1.38
CA ALA A 503 27.56 -5.23 -2.62
C ALA A 503 26.34 -4.29 -2.68
N LEU A 504 25.59 -4.14 -1.58
CA LEU A 504 24.41 -3.28 -1.51
C LEU A 504 24.72 -1.78 -1.54
N LEU A 505 25.95 -1.37 -1.26
CA LEU A 505 26.40 0.03 -1.33
C LEU A 505 27.17 0.33 -2.60
N VAL A 506 28.19 -0.48 -2.89
CA VAL A 506 29.15 -0.25 -3.97
C VAL A 506 28.53 -0.53 -5.33
N LEU A 507 27.72 -1.58 -5.49
CA LEU A 507 27.14 -1.90 -6.80
C LEU A 507 26.18 -0.81 -7.28
N PRO A 508 25.19 -0.34 -6.50
CA PRO A 508 24.32 0.76 -6.93
C PRO A 508 25.10 2.06 -7.17
N LEU A 509 26.09 2.36 -6.32
CA LEU A 509 26.94 3.53 -6.50
C LEU A 509 27.80 3.45 -7.78
N ALA A 510 28.34 2.27 -8.08
CA ALA A 510 29.12 2.04 -9.31
C ALA A 510 28.24 2.15 -10.55
N ILE A 511 27.01 1.62 -10.52
CA ILE A 511 26.03 1.78 -11.60
C ILE A 511 25.69 3.26 -11.80
N MET A 512 25.40 3.97 -10.70
CA MET A 512 25.14 5.41 -10.73
C MET A 512 26.32 6.19 -11.31
N LEU A 513 27.55 5.90 -10.88
CA LEU A 513 28.76 6.54 -11.39
C LEU A 513 28.98 6.22 -12.87
N ALA A 514 28.76 4.98 -13.29
CA ALA A 514 28.86 4.57 -14.69
C ALA A 514 27.84 5.30 -15.57
N LEU A 515 26.60 5.48 -15.09
CA LEU A 515 25.57 6.27 -15.78
C LEU A 515 26.00 7.73 -15.92
N VAL A 516 26.49 8.33 -14.84
CA VAL A 516 26.99 9.72 -14.84
C VAL A 516 28.19 9.87 -15.78
N LEU A 517 29.16 8.95 -15.75
CA LEU A 517 30.31 8.96 -16.65
C LEU A 517 29.89 8.76 -18.10
N GLY A 518 28.93 7.88 -18.38
CA GLY A 518 28.35 7.72 -19.71
C GLY A 518 27.72 9.01 -20.23
N LEU A 519 26.98 9.72 -19.37
CA LEU A 519 26.41 11.02 -19.70
C LEU A 519 27.50 12.07 -19.96
N LEU A 520 28.61 12.07 -19.22
CA LEU A 520 29.68 13.06 -19.41
C LEU A 520 30.63 12.77 -20.58
N LEU A 521 30.84 11.50 -20.91
CA LEU A 521 31.82 11.09 -21.91
C LEU A 521 31.24 11.05 -23.33
N THR A 522 29.93 10.91 -23.47
CA THR A 522 29.25 10.86 -24.77
C THR A 522 28.72 12.22 -25.19
N GLU A 523 28.79 12.53 -26.48
CA GLU A 523 28.26 13.80 -27.01
C GLU A 523 26.75 13.93 -26.78
N ALA A 524 26.00 12.84 -27.04
CA ALA A 524 24.57 12.77 -26.74
C ALA A 524 24.27 12.93 -25.24
N GLY A 525 25.10 12.37 -24.37
CA GLY A 525 24.97 12.51 -22.93
C GLY A 525 25.22 13.94 -22.45
N ARG A 526 26.20 14.65 -23.03
CA ARG A 526 26.46 16.06 -22.72
C ARG A 526 25.32 16.96 -23.18
N GLN A 527 24.77 16.70 -24.37
CA GLN A 527 23.58 17.39 -24.85
C GLN A 527 22.36 17.13 -23.95
N ALA A 528 22.17 15.90 -23.49
CA ALA A 528 21.12 15.56 -22.53
C ALA A 528 21.33 16.28 -21.18
N LEU A 529 22.56 16.31 -20.67
CA LEU A 529 22.92 17.04 -19.45
C LEU A 529 22.68 18.56 -19.62
N GLU A 530 23.01 19.14 -20.77
CA GLU A 530 22.75 20.55 -21.04
C GLU A 530 21.25 20.85 -21.13
N GLY A 531 20.48 19.97 -21.78
CA GLY A 531 19.02 20.03 -21.78
C GLY A 531 18.44 19.94 -20.36
N ILE A 532 19.02 19.10 -19.50
CA ILE A 532 18.65 19.01 -18.08
C ILE A 532 19.03 20.31 -17.34
N ARG A 533 20.20 20.90 -17.60
CA ARG A 533 20.63 22.18 -16.99
C ARG A 533 19.67 23.31 -17.33
N GLN A 534 19.13 23.34 -18.55
CA GLN A 534 18.19 24.38 -18.99
C GLN A 534 16.81 24.30 -18.30
N ASN A 535 16.51 23.21 -17.58
CA ASN A 535 15.33 23.17 -16.72
C ASN A 535 15.47 24.23 -15.61
N PRO A 536 14.52 25.17 -15.44
CA PRO A 536 14.62 26.24 -14.44
C PRO A 536 14.88 25.75 -13.01
N ALA A 537 14.32 24.60 -12.62
CA ALA A 537 14.52 24.02 -11.30
C ALA A 537 15.95 23.48 -11.12
N VAL A 538 16.55 22.94 -12.19
CA VAL A 538 17.93 22.43 -12.18
C VAL A 538 18.91 23.60 -12.29
N TYR A 539 18.64 24.57 -13.17
CA TYR A 539 19.46 25.77 -13.32
C TYR A 539 19.58 26.54 -12.01
N ALA A 540 18.50 26.65 -11.24
CA ALA A 540 18.50 27.30 -9.92
C ALA A 540 19.49 26.64 -8.93
N ILE A 541 19.74 25.34 -9.05
CA ILE A 541 20.64 24.58 -8.19
C ILE A 541 22.07 24.57 -8.73
N VAL A 542 22.21 24.35 -10.04
CA VAL A 542 23.48 24.04 -10.70
C VAL A 542 24.16 25.29 -11.29
N GLY A 543 23.37 26.23 -11.82
CA GLY A 543 23.82 27.38 -12.59
C GLY A 543 24.73 27.00 -13.77
N ASP A 544 25.59 27.93 -14.18
CA ASP A 544 26.59 27.73 -15.24
C ASP A 544 27.84 26.96 -14.79
N LYS A 545 27.79 26.29 -13.64
CA LYS A 545 28.95 25.58 -13.09
C LYS A 545 29.36 24.42 -14.01
N PRO A 546 30.67 24.20 -14.20
CA PRO A 546 31.15 23.06 -14.96
C PRO A 546 30.78 21.75 -14.24
N TRP A 547 30.36 20.74 -15.00
CA TRP A 547 29.87 19.46 -14.47
C TRP A 547 30.78 18.81 -13.40
N PRO A 548 32.12 18.86 -13.47
CA PRO A 548 32.97 18.38 -12.38
C PRO A 548 32.72 19.07 -11.03
N ALA A 549 32.47 20.38 -11.02
CA ALA A 549 32.16 21.12 -9.80
C ALA A 549 30.76 20.72 -9.26
N VAL A 550 29.81 20.53 -10.16
CA VAL A 550 28.46 20.03 -9.83
C VAL A 550 28.56 18.64 -9.19
N LEU A 551 29.31 17.72 -9.80
CA LEU A 551 29.53 16.39 -9.26
C LEU A 551 30.19 16.40 -7.89
N ALA A 552 31.17 17.29 -7.64
CA ALA A 552 31.76 17.44 -6.32
C ALA A 552 30.70 17.85 -5.27
N GLN A 553 29.77 18.75 -5.62
CA GLN A 553 28.65 19.13 -4.75
C GLN A 553 27.69 17.96 -4.50
N LEU A 554 27.38 17.16 -5.53
CA LEU A 554 26.51 15.97 -5.42
C LEU A 554 27.13 14.90 -4.52
N VAL A 555 28.44 14.65 -4.65
CA VAL A 555 29.19 13.76 -3.76
C VAL A 555 29.13 14.27 -2.32
N ALA A 556 29.26 15.58 -2.10
CA ALA A 556 29.15 16.17 -0.76
C ALA A 556 27.76 15.92 -0.14
N VAL A 557 26.67 15.96 -0.91
CA VAL A 557 25.33 15.60 -0.41
C VAL A 557 25.28 14.15 0.06
N LYS A 558 25.83 13.20 -0.71
CA LYS A 558 25.88 11.79 -0.33
C LYS A 558 26.75 11.55 0.90
N LEU A 559 27.89 12.27 1.01
CA LEU A 559 28.74 12.24 2.19
C LEU A 559 28.12 12.87 3.44
N ARG A 560 27.11 13.74 3.31
CA ARG A 560 26.35 14.26 4.47
C ARG A 560 25.26 13.29 4.96
N THR A 561 24.84 12.36 4.11
CA THR A 561 23.68 11.47 4.34
C THR A 561 24.06 9.99 4.47
N TRP A 562 25.33 9.63 4.27
CA TRP A 562 25.88 8.26 4.24
C TRP A 562 25.53 7.34 5.42
N VAL A 563 25.26 7.90 6.60
CA VAL A 563 24.93 7.12 7.81
C VAL A 563 23.66 6.28 7.58
N MET A 564 22.64 6.85 6.92
CA MET A 564 21.40 6.10 6.64
C MET A 564 21.67 4.92 5.69
N PRO A 565 22.23 5.11 4.47
CA PRO A 565 22.55 4.01 3.60
C PRO A 565 23.45 2.95 4.26
N LEU A 566 24.46 3.36 5.03
CA LEU A 566 25.35 2.40 5.69
C LEU A 566 24.63 1.53 6.71
N VAL A 567 23.82 2.13 7.59
CA VAL A 567 23.08 1.38 8.62
C VAL A 567 22.07 0.44 7.95
N VAL A 568 21.32 0.93 6.97
CA VAL A 568 20.31 0.13 6.26
C VAL A 568 20.96 -1.01 5.47
N ALA A 569 22.02 -0.74 4.72
CA ALA A 569 22.79 -1.75 3.99
C ALA A 569 23.46 -2.75 4.93
N GLY A 570 23.93 -2.31 6.10
CA GLY A 570 24.49 -3.19 7.12
C GLY A 570 23.45 -4.18 7.67
N LEU A 571 22.24 -3.70 7.99
CA LEU A 571 21.15 -4.56 8.45
C LEU A 571 20.66 -5.51 7.33
N ALA A 572 20.43 -4.99 6.12
CA ALA A 572 20.01 -5.78 4.97
C ALA A 572 21.08 -6.83 4.59
N GLY A 573 22.35 -6.45 4.63
CA GLY A 573 23.48 -7.32 4.35
C GLY A 573 23.63 -8.45 5.37
N LEU A 574 23.39 -8.16 6.67
CA LEU A 574 23.35 -9.20 7.69
C LEU A 574 22.16 -10.15 7.47
N GLY A 575 20.97 -9.62 7.17
CA GLY A 575 19.79 -10.42 6.81
C GLY A 575 20.04 -11.32 5.60
N ALA A 576 20.67 -10.80 4.54
CA ALA A 576 21.04 -11.55 3.35
C ALA A 576 22.08 -12.64 3.65
N ALA A 577 23.09 -12.36 4.48
CA ALA A 577 24.08 -13.34 4.92
C ALA A 577 23.45 -14.49 5.73
N LEU A 578 22.49 -14.17 6.61
CA LEU A 578 21.74 -15.14 7.42
C LEU A 578 20.73 -15.95 6.60
N LEU A 579 20.16 -15.36 5.55
CA LEU A 579 19.39 -16.10 4.55
C LEU A 579 20.31 -17.07 3.81
N GLN A 580 21.40 -16.57 3.22
CA GLN A 580 22.36 -17.38 2.49
C GLN A 580 22.83 -18.59 3.31
N GLY A 581 23.23 -18.38 4.57
CA GLY A 581 23.70 -19.46 5.46
C GLY A 581 22.68 -20.56 5.74
N ARG A 582 21.39 -20.21 5.75
CA ARG A 582 20.30 -21.19 5.95
C ARG A 582 20.06 -22.08 4.75
N PHE A 583 20.38 -21.59 3.55
CA PHE A 583 20.14 -22.32 2.32
C PHE A 583 21.40 -23.03 1.83
N THR A 584 22.61 -22.51 2.08
CA THR A 584 23.87 -23.19 1.71
C THR A 584 24.34 -24.24 2.73
N GLY A 585 23.98 -24.12 4.00
CA GLY A 585 24.46 -25.02 5.08
C GLY A 585 23.86 -26.43 5.10
N ALA A 586 22.92 -26.75 4.21
CA ALA A 586 22.27 -28.06 4.15
C ALA A 586 23.19 -29.18 3.60
N GLU A 587 24.32 -28.83 2.96
CA GLU A 587 25.22 -29.80 2.32
C GLU A 587 26.10 -30.58 3.32
N ARG A 588 26.26 -30.14 4.58
CA ARG A 588 27.23 -30.76 5.52
C ARG A 588 26.66 -31.82 6.46
N GLY A 589 25.34 -32.06 6.45
CA GLY A 589 24.69 -33.01 7.37
C GLY A 589 24.46 -34.42 6.81
N ALA A 590 24.72 -34.66 5.52
CA ALA A 590 24.37 -35.92 4.84
C ALA A 590 25.57 -36.78 4.41
N GLY A 591 26.80 -36.38 4.73
CA GLY A 591 28.01 -37.14 4.41
C GLY A 591 28.76 -37.58 5.67
N GLY A 592 28.29 -38.65 6.33
CA GLY A 592 29.02 -39.30 7.41
C GLY A 592 29.92 -40.42 6.88
N GLY A 593 31.15 -40.48 7.39
CA GLY A 593 32.05 -41.64 7.26
C GLY A 593 33.43 -41.38 7.88
N SER A 594 33.76 -42.14 8.94
CA SER A 594 35.01 -42.19 9.76
C SER A 594 35.16 -41.07 10.82
N ASP A 595 35.47 -41.30 12.10
CA ASP A 595 35.86 -42.49 12.89
C ASP A 595 35.70 -42.10 14.39
N PRO A 596 35.32 -42.98 15.35
CA PRO A 596 35.23 -42.60 16.76
C PRO A 596 36.55 -42.87 17.48
N SER A 597 37.35 -41.84 17.78
CA SER A 597 38.42 -41.95 18.79
C SER A 597 37.90 -41.63 20.20
N PRO A 598 38.41 -42.33 21.24
CA PRO A 598 37.84 -42.28 22.58
C PRO A 598 38.26 -41.02 23.34
N ALA A 599 37.32 -40.52 24.15
CA ALA A 599 37.45 -39.33 24.97
C ALA A 599 38.47 -39.50 26.12
N GLY A 600 39.30 -38.47 26.34
CA GLY A 600 40.03 -38.26 27.59
C GLY A 600 39.13 -37.62 28.65
N PRO A 601 39.30 -37.95 29.96
CA PRO A 601 38.45 -37.43 31.02
C PRO A 601 38.97 -36.09 31.53
N GLY A 602 38.19 -35.02 31.44
CA GLY A 602 38.53 -33.76 32.13
C GLY A 602 37.87 -32.49 31.60
N SER A 603 36.59 -32.29 31.90
CA SER A 603 35.98 -30.97 32.18
C SER A 603 34.49 -31.15 32.50
N MET A 604 34.22 -31.38 33.77
CA MET A 604 32.88 -31.49 34.33
C MET A 604 32.38 -30.09 34.71
N GLU A 605 31.90 -29.33 33.74
CA GLU A 605 30.95 -28.22 33.95
C GLU A 605 29.91 -28.29 32.83
N LEU A 606 28.85 -29.07 33.10
CA LEU A 606 27.68 -29.21 32.24
C LEU A 606 26.89 -27.89 32.23
N GLU A 607 27.23 -26.99 31.30
CA GLU A 607 26.25 -26.08 30.72
C GLU A 607 25.15 -26.94 30.07
N ALA A 608 24.05 -27.15 30.81
CA ALA A 608 22.90 -27.89 30.33
C ALA A 608 22.42 -27.31 28.97
N GLU A 609 22.56 -28.15 27.94
CA GLU A 609 22.25 -27.88 26.54
C GLU A 609 20.86 -27.27 26.37
N GLU A 610 20.78 -26.15 25.63
CA GLU A 610 19.51 -25.69 25.08
C GLU A 610 19.03 -26.71 24.04
N PRO A 611 17.86 -27.35 24.20
CA PRO A 611 17.38 -28.32 23.22
C PRO A 611 17.18 -27.64 21.85
N GLY A 612 17.65 -28.30 20.79
CA GLY A 612 17.66 -27.81 19.41
C GLY A 612 16.27 -27.44 18.84
N ASP A 613 15.83 -26.22 19.10
CA ASP A 613 14.45 -25.73 18.90
C ASP A 613 14.11 -25.29 17.45
N GLU A 614 14.91 -25.70 16.45
CA GLU A 614 14.71 -25.43 15.01
C GLU A 614 14.62 -26.70 14.15
N GLY A 615 14.50 -27.90 14.75
CA GLY A 615 14.55 -29.18 14.03
C GLY A 615 13.47 -29.36 12.94
N SER A 616 12.38 -28.59 12.95
CA SER A 616 11.33 -28.70 11.92
C SER A 616 11.51 -27.72 10.76
N ASP A 617 11.21 -28.18 9.54
CA ASP A 617 11.19 -27.35 8.34
C ASP A 617 10.28 -26.13 8.43
N ALA A 618 9.17 -26.24 9.18
CA ALA A 618 8.20 -25.16 9.31
C ALA A 618 8.76 -23.93 10.05
N ALA A 619 9.53 -24.15 11.12
CA ALA A 619 10.20 -23.07 11.87
C ALA A 619 11.28 -22.38 11.03
N ARG A 620 12.04 -23.16 10.26
CA ARG A 620 13.06 -22.64 9.33
C ARG A 620 12.45 -21.77 8.23
N HIS A 621 11.31 -22.20 7.66
CA HIS A 621 10.60 -21.39 6.65
C HIS A 621 10.03 -20.10 7.24
N ALA A 622 9.46 -20.14 8.46
CA ALA A 622 8.92 -18.94 9.10
C ALA A 622 10.02 -17.89 9.34
N LEU A 623 11.16 -18.30 9.89
CA LEU A 623 12.31 -17.39 10.07
C LEU A 623 12.88 -16.91 8.73
N GLY A 624 13.03 -17.80 7.75
CA GLY A 624 13.49 -17.44 6.41
C GLY A 624 12.57 -16.41 5.73
N PHE A 625 11.26 -16.55 5.87
CA PHE A 625 10.31 -15.58 5.33
C PHE A 625 10.36 -14.24 6.07
N ALA A 626 10.47 -14.25 7.40
CA ALA A 626 10.62 -13.01 8.17
C ALA A 626 11.90 -12.26 7.81
N LEU A 627 13.01 -12.97 7.58
CA LEU A 627 14.26 -12.38 7.08
C LEU A 627 14.11 -11.84 5.65
N LEU A 628 13.37 -12.52 4.78
CA LEU A 628 13.06 -12.03 3.43
C LEU A 628 12.27 -10.71 3.50
N CYS A 629 11.22 -10.63 4.32
CA CYS A 629 10.48 -9.39 4.54
C CYS A 629 11.37 -8.28 5.11
N ALA A 630 12.23 -8.58 6.09
CA ALA A 630 13.16 -7.61 6.65
C ALA A 630 14.12 -7.05 5.59
N VAL A 631 14.75 -7.93 4.81
CA VAL A 631 15.68 -7.53 3.74
C VAL A 631 14.95 -6.74 2.66
N ALA A 632 13.80 -7.24 2.17
CA ALA A 632 13.04 -6.55 1.14
C ALA A 632 12.59 -5.15 1.59
N GLY A 633 12.07 -5.00 2.82
CA GLY A 633 11.70 -3.70 3.36
C GLY A 633 12.88 -2.74 3.46
N LEU A 634 14.03 -3.20 3.96
CA LEU A 634 15.25 -2.38 4.05
C LEU A 634 15.81 -2.00 2.67
N LEU A 635 15.70 -2.90 1.69
CA LEU A 635 16.16 -2.61 0.33
C LEU A 635 15.26 -1.61 -0.39
N LEU A 636 13.94 -1.62 -0.15
CA LEU A 636 13.03 -0.61 -0.69
C LEU A 636 13.37 0.79 -0.17
N THR A 637 13.72 0.92 1.11
CA THR A 637 14.14 2.23 1.66
C THR A 637 15.55 2.61 1.22
N LEU A 638 16.43 1.64 0.97
CA LEU A 638 17.77 1.89 0.45
C LEU A 638 17.77 2.29 -1.03
N SER A 639 16.89 1.72 -1.85
CA SER A 639 16.91 1.92 -3.30
C SER A 639 16.63 3.37 -3.70
N VAL A 640 15.78 4.08 -2.95
CA VAL A 640 15.40 5.48 -3.25
C VAL A 640 16.55 6.47 -3.02
N GLU A 641 17.61 6.04 -2.33
CA GLU A 641 18.85 6.80 -2.18
C GLU A 641 19.71 6.76 -3.45
N PHE A 642 19.45 5.80 -4.35
CA PHE A 642 20.24 5.59 -5.56
C PHE A 642 19.47 5.89 -6.85
N VAL A 643 18.19 5.55 -6.90
CA VAL A 643 17.35 5.73 -8.09
C VAL A 643 15.96 6.21 -7.71
N TYR A 644 15.32 6.95 -8.61
CA TYR A 644 13.90 7.30 -8.51
C TYR A 644 13.20 7.10 -9.86
N LEU A 645 11.91 6.81 -9.81
CA LEU A 645 11.07 6.77 -10.99
C LEU A 645 10.65 8.19 -11.34
N VAL A 646 10.85 8.58 -12.59
CA VAL A 646 10.44 9.87 -13.12
C VAL A 646 8.93 9.88 -13.31
N ASP A 647 8.31 10.91 -12.75
CA ASP A 647 6.92 11.26 -12.94
C ASP A 647 6.81 12.78 -13.21
N ASN A 648 5.60 13.32 -13.23
CA ASN A 648 5.32 14.72 -13.54
C ASN A 648 5.98 15.72 -12.56
N PHE A 649 6.46 15.28 -11.39
CA PHE A 649 7.11 16.16 -10.41
C PHE A 649 8.63 16.22 -10.58
N GLY A 650 9.24 15.30 -11.33
CA GLY A 650 10.68 15.30 -11.64
C GLY A 650 11.61 15.04 -10.44
N VAL A 651 11.06 14.79 -9.25
CA VAL A 651 11.80 14.52 -8.00
C VAL A 651 11.43 13.16 -7.41
N ARG A 652 12.22 12.66 -6.45
CA ARG A 652 11.99 11.33 -5.84
C ARG A 652 10.77 11.21 -4.92
N MET A 653 9.91 12.22 -4.87
CA MET A 653 8.78 12.34 -3.93
C MET A 653 7.89 11.08 -3.92
N ASN A 654 7.32 10.71 -5.07
CA ASN A 654 6.46 9.53 -5.16
C ASN A 654 7.23 8.22 -5.04
N THR A 655 8.51 8.19 -5.41
CA THR A 655 9.33 6.98 -5.21
C THR A 655 9.50 6.71 -3.71
N ILE A 656 9.82 7.73 -2.90
CA ILE A 656 9.84 7.60 -1.44
C ILE A 656 8.48 7.12 -0.94
N PHE A 657 7.40 7.79 -1.35
CA PHE A 657 6.05 7.43 -0.92
C PHE A 657 5.72 5.95 -1.17
N LYS A 658 5.76 5.53 -2.43
CA LYS A 658 5.33 4.19 -2.83
C LYS A 658 6.26 3.12 -2.25
N PHE A 659 7.55 3.39 -2.08
CA PHE A 659 8.51 2.41 -1.53
C PHE A 659 8.48 2.35 -0.01
N TYR A 660 8.45 3.49 0.69
CA TYR A 660 8.41 3.54 2.16
C TYR A 660 7.11 2.96 2.69
N PHE A 661 5.99 3.17 2.00
CA PHE A 661 4.71 2.60 2.37
C PHE A 661 4.75 1.07 2.38
N GLN A 662 5.29 0.44 1.32
CA GLN A 662 5.44 -1.02 1.28
C GLN A 662 6.55 -1.54 2.20
N ALA A 663 7.61 -0.76 2.39
CA ALA A 663 8.66 -1.06 3.36
C ALA A 663 8.11 -1.15 4.78
N TRP A 664 7.18 -0.26 5.16
CA TRP A 664 6.49 -0.28 6.45
C TRP A 664 5.76 -1.61 6.68
N VAL A 665 4.99 -2.08 5.68
CA VAL A 665 4.25 -3.35 5.78
C VAL A 665 5.21 -4.53 5.97
N LEU A 666 6.28 -4.59 5.17
CA LEU A 666 7.26 -5.67 5.22
C LEU A 666 8.04 -5.69 6.54
N MET A 667 8.53 -4.53 6.98
CA MET A 667 9.25 -4.40 8.24
C MET A 667 8.31 -4.65 9.43
N GLY A 668 7.07 -4.18 9.41
CA GLY A 668 6.08 -4.43 10.47
C GLY A 668 5.82 -5.92 10.71
N VAL A 669 5.63 -6.69 9.63
CA VAL A 669 5.49 -8.17 9.71
C VAL A 669 6.76 -8.82 10.27
N ALA A 670 7.93 -8.43 9.76
CA ALA A 670 9.21 -8.99 10.19
C ALA A 670 9.55 -8.64 11.65
N SER A 671 9.24 -7.42 12.09
CA SER A 671 9.42 -6.94 13.46
C SER A 671 8.48 -7.64 14.44
N ALA A 672 7.20 -7.84 14.09
CA ALA A 672 6.28 -8.61 14.94
C ALA A 672 6.80 -10.04 15.19
N PHE A 673 7.27 -10.70 14.13
CA PHE A 673 7.92 -12.01 14.25
C PHE A 673 9.25 -11.93 15.02
N GLY A 674 10.03 -10.86 14.82
CA GLY A 674 11.30 -10.64 15.50
C GLY A 674 11.16 -10.50 17.02
N VAL A 675 10.17 -9.74 17.48
CA VAL A 675 9.87 -9.57 18.91
C VAL A 675 9.36 -10.89 19.50
N TYR A 676 8.52 -11.64 18.77
CA TYR A 676 8.17 -13.01 19.14
C TYR A 676 9.42 -13.87 19.31
N TRP A 677 10.30 -13.88 18.30
CA TRP A 677 11.52 -14.67 18.32
C TRP A 677 12.37 -14.33 19.53
N LEU A 678 12.60 -13.05 19.81
CA LEU A 678 13.40 -12.58 20.94
C LEU A 678 12.79 -12.93 22.29
N SER A 679 11.46 -13.02 22.36
CA SER A 679 10.72 -13.42 23.55
C SER A 679 10.76 -14.93 23.83
N ARG A 680 11.38 -15.73 22.95
CA ARG A 680 11.58 -17.18 23.14
C ARG A 680 12.90 -17.43 23.87
N GLY A 681 12.81 -17.91 25.10
CA GLY A 681 13.98 -18.34 25.88
C GLY A 681 13.70 -18.29 27.38
N ARG A 682 14.26 -19.25 28.13
CA ARG A 682 14.07 -19.36 29.58
C ARG A 682 14.96 -18.43 30.40
N ARG A 683 16.08 -17.94 29.85
CA ARG A 683 16.97 -16.96 30.48
C ARG A 683 17.16 -15.76 29.55
N ALA A 684 16.75 -14.57 30.00
CA ALA A 684 16.96 -13.33 29.26
C ALA A 684 18.37 -12.80 29.55
N SER A 685 19.19 -12.61 28.52
CA SER A 685 20.43 -11.84 28.67
C SER A 685 20.11 -10.35 28.77
N ALA A 686 20.94 -9.58 29.48
CA ALA A 686 20.75 -8.13 29.64
C ALA A 686 20.57 -7.41 28.29
N LEU A 687 21.32 -7.82 27.25
CA LEU A 687 21.17 -7.27 25.91
C LEU A 687 19.81 -7.57 25.29
N ARG A 688 19.30 -8.81 25.45
CA ARG A 688 17.98 -9.19 24.93
C ARG A 688 16.89 -8.37 25.60
N THR A 689 16.96 -8.24 26.91
CA THR A 689 16.05 -7.40 27.70
C THR A 689 16.14 -5.95 27.25
N GLY A 690 17.34 -5.40 27.08
CA GLY A 690 17.55 -4.04 26.59
C GLY A 690 16.91 -3.79 25.21
N VAL A 691 17.07 -4.71 24.26
CA VAL A 691 16.44 -4.61 22.94
C VAL A 691 14.91 -4.65 23.04
N LEU A 692 14.34 -5.56 23.84
CA LEU A 692 12.90 -5.66 24.03
C LEU A 692 12.33 -4.40 24.72
N VAL A 693 13.02 -3.88 25.74
CA VAL A 693 12.64 -2.63 26.42
C VAL A 693 12.68 -1.47 25.44
N ALA A 694 13.77 -1.33 24.67
CA ALA A 694 13.89 -0.29 23.65
C ALA A 694 12.76 -0.38 22.61
N PHE A 695 12.45 -1.59 22.13
CA PHE A 695 11.33 -1.81 21.22
C PHE A 695 10.00 -1.37 21.85
N TRP A 696 9.68 -1.82 23.06
CA TRP A 696 8.39 -1.50 23.69
C TRP A 696 8.25 -0.02 24.03
N LEU A 697 9.35 0.67 24.38
CA LEU A 697 9.37 2.12 24.55
C LEU A 697 9.08 2.85 23.23
N LEU A 698 9.77 2.48 22.15
CA LEU A 698 9.55 3.08 20.83
C LEU A 698 8.15 2.75 20.27
N PHE A 699 7.65 1.53 20.52
CA PHE A 699 6.28 1.15 20.21
C PHE A 699 5.28 2.04 20.96
N ALA A 700 5.47 2.24 22.28
CA ALA A 700 4.62 3.13 23.06
C ALA A 700 4.65 4.57 22.54
N MET A 701 5.83 5.07 22.14
CA MET A 701 5.96 6.38 21.49
C MET A 701 5.21 6.42 20.15
N GLY A 702 5.34 5.41 19.29
CA GLY A 702 4.61 5.33 18.02
C GLY A 702 3.09 5.20 18.19
N MET A 703 2.61 4.68 19.32
CA MET A 703 1.19 4.62 19.65
C MET A 703 0.60 5.97 20.10
N VAL A 704 1.42 6.99 20.38
CA VAL A 704 0.93 8.35 20.67
C VAL A 704 0.23 8.96 19.46
N TYR A 705 0.78 8.76 18.26
CA TYR A 705 0.22 9.27 17.02
C TYR A 705 -1.24 8.82 16.76
N PRO A 706 -1.57 7.52 16.69
CA PRO A 706 -2.95 7.11 16.45
C PRO A 706 -3.91 7.52 17.56
N LEU A 707 -3.45 7.74 18.80
CA LEU A 707 -4.32 8.23 19.88
C LEU A 707 -4.65 9.71 19.71
N LEU A 708 -3.63 10.56 19.64
CA LEU A 708 -3.81 12.01 19.60
C LEU A 708 -4.25 12.50 18.21
N GLY A 709 -3.75 11.87 17.14
CA GLY A 709 -4.12 12.20 15.77
C GLY A 709 -5.60 11.97 15.53
N ASN A 710 -6.16 10.83 15.95
CA ASN A 710 -7.60 10.56 15.84
C ASN A 710 -8.43 11.51 16.72
N TYR A 711 -7.98 11.81 17.94
CA TYR A 711 -8.66 12.80 18.80
C TYR A 711 -8.72 14.18 18.13
N SER A 712 -7.61 14.65 17.57
CA SER A 712 -7.52 15.93 16.85
C SER A 712 -8.38 15.92 15.58
N ARG A 713 -8.35 14.84 14.81
CA ARG A 713 -9.09 14.70 13.56
C ARG A 713 -10.60 14.62 13.79
N ALA A 714 -11.03 14.02 14.90
CA ALA A 714 -12.42 13.97 15.34
C ALA A 714 -12.91 15.29 15.97
N GLY A 715 -12.12 16.37 15.95
CA GLY A 715 -12.46 17.64 16.58
C GLY A 715 -12.73 17.51 18.08
N GLY A 716 -12.01 16.60 18.77
CA GLY A 716 -12.26 16.28 20.17
C GLY A 716 -13.61 15.62 20.45
N PHE A 717 -14.24 15.00 19.44
CA PHE A 717 -15.54 14.34 19.53
C PHE A 717 -16.71 15.28 19.88
N GLN A 718 -16.59 16.56 19.54
CA GLN A 718 -17.59 17.58 19.90
C GLN A 718 -18.80 17.60 18.97
N SER A 719 -18.64 17.18 17.71
CA SER A 719 -19.71 17.16 16.70
C SER A 719 -20.60 15.90 16.82
N PRO A 720 -21.89 15.96 16.46
CA PRO A 720 -22.73 14.77 16.35
C PRO A 720 -22.15 13.78 15.31
N PRO A 721 -22.04 12.48 15.63
CA PRO A 721 -21.44 11.52 14.70
C PRO A 721 -22.40 11.19 13.54
N THR A 722 -21.89 11.27 12.31
CA THR A 722 -22.60 10.85 11.08
C THR A 722 -21.64 10.18 10.11
N LEU A 723 -22.10 9.16 9.37
CA LEU A 723 -21.30 8.54 8.29
C LEU A 723 -21.53 9.21 6.94
N ASP A 724 -22.50 10.12 6.86
CA ASP A 724 -22.80 10.88 5.66
C ASP A 724 -21.66 11.88 5.37
N GLY A 725 -20.88 11.56 4.35
CA GLY A 725 -19.75 12.38 3.93
C GLY A 725 -20.13 13.69 3.27
N THR A 726 -21.41 13.89 2.92
CA THR A 726 -21.96 15.11 2.34
C THR A 726 -22.71 15.98 3.36
N ALA A 727 -22.87 15.53 4.60
CA ALA A 727 -23.61 16.27 5.63
C ALA A 727 -23.08 17.71 5.86
N TYR A 728 -21.79 17.95 5.65
CA TYR A 728 -21.20 19.29 5.76
C TYR A 728 -21.65 20.24 4.63
N LEU A 729 -22.03 19.71 3.46
CA LEU A 729 -22.52 20.50 2.33
C LEU A 729 -23.87 21.13 2.63
N ALA A 730 -24.75 20.44 3.36
CA ALA A 730 -26.03 21.00 3.78
C ALA A 730 -25.87 22.31 4.62
N GLN A 731 -24.70 22.52 5.23
CA GLN A 731 -24.40 23.73 6.00
C GLN A 731 -23.55 24.74 5.20
N SER A 732 -22.55 24.25 4.46
CA SER A 732 -21.57 25.10 3.77
C SER A 732 -21.98 25.51 2.36
N GLN A 733 -22.77 24.67 1.68
CA GLN A 733 -23.19 24.80 0.28
C GLN A 733 -24.63 24.24 0.10
N PRO A 734 -25.65 24.82 0.78
CA PRO A 734 -26.99 24.25 0.86
C PRO A 734 -27.67 24.09 -0.51
N ASP A 735 -27.47 25.05 -1.41
CA ASP A 735 -28.11 25.05 -2.73
C ASP A 735 -27.55 23.91 -3.62
N ASP A 736 -26.22 23.74 -3.62
CA ASP A 736 -25.56 22.61 -4.30
C ASP A 736 -26.02 21.27 -3.68
N TYR A 737 -26.15 21.18 -2.35
CA TYR A 737 -26.58 19.97 -1.68
C TYR A 737 -27.99 19.53 -2.12
N GLN A 738 -28.95 20.45 -2.18
CA GLN A 738 -30.32 20.16 -2.63
C GLN A 738 -30.37 19.78 -4.11
N ALA A 739 -29.66 20.52 -4.97
CA ALA A 739 -29.62 20.24 -6.39
C ALA A 739 -28.96 18.90 -6.73
N ILE A 740 -27.88 18.54 -6.03
CA ILE A 740 -27.20 17.24 -6.18
C ILE A 740 -28.11 16.09 -5.71
N ALA A 741 -28.84 16.27 -4.61
CA ALA A 741 -29.83 15.29 -4.16
C ALA A 741 -30.91 15.08 -5.24
N TRP A 742 -31.45 16.18 -5.78
CA TRP A 742 -32.44 16.12 -6.86
C TRP A 742 -31.90 15.40 -8.10
N LEU A 743 -30.65 15.69 -8.53
CA LEU A 743 -30.01 15.02 -9.67
C LEU A 743 -29.88 13.51 -9.45
N ASN A 744 -29.50 13.08 -8.24
CA ASN A 744 -29.38 11.66 -7.92
C ASN A 744 -30.72 10.92 -7.86
N GLU A 745 -31.80 11.62 -7.53
CA GLU A 745 -33.16 11.06 -7.48
C GLU A 745 -33.87 11.05 -8.84
N ASN A 746 -33.60 12.04 -9.70
CA ASN A 746 -34.41 12.30 -10.91
C ASN A 746 -33.67 12.00 -12.22
N VAL A 747 -32.36 11.83 -12.21
CA VAL A 747 -31.56 11.58 -13.43
C VAL A 747 -31.04 10.15 -13.46
N GLU A 748 -31.61 9.34 -14.36
CA GLU A 748 -31.15 7.99 -14.66
C GLU A 748 -30.00 7.96 -15.68
N GLY A 749 -29.23 6.87 -15.70
CA GLY A 749 -28.10 6.70 -16.62
C GLY A 749 -26.93 7.64 -16.31
N ALA A 750 -26.19 8.02 -17.35
CA ALA A 750 -25.04 8.92 -17.25
C ALA A 750 -25.06 10.00 -18.36
N PRO A 751 -26.15 10.80 -18.49
CA PRO A 751 -26.17 11.92 -19.43
C PRO A 751 -25.11 12.96 -19.05
N VAL A 752 -24.57 13.65 -20.07
CA VAL A 752 -23.53 14.66 -19.84
C VAL A 752 -24.14 15.92 -19.21
N ILE A 753 -23.55 16.38 -18.11
CA ILE A 753 -23.89 17.61 -17.40
C ILE A 753 -22.73 18.59 -17.45
N LEU A 754 -22.96 19.80 -17.98
CA LEU A 754 -21.96 20.85 -17.96
C LEU A 754 -21.96 21.54 -16.59
N GLU A 755 -20.79 21.58 -15.95
CA GLU A 755 -20.50 22.40 -14.78
C GLU A 755 -19.17 23.14 -14.96
N ALA A 756 -18.89 24.13 -14.10
CA ALA A 756 -17.63 24.88 -14.17
C ALA A 756 -16.40 23.98 -13.89
N PRO A 757 -15.38 23.99 -14.78
CA PRO A 757 -14.14 23.26 -14.59
C PRO A 757 -13.17 24.03 -13.69
N GLY A 758 -12.19 23.34 -13.11
CA GLY A 758 -11.03 23.97 -12.47
C GLY A 758 -10.24 24.81 -13.48
N ALA A 759 -9.79 26.01 -13.10
CA ALA A 759 -9.03 26.88 -14.00
C ALA A 759 -7.55 26.45 -14.09
N GLY A 760 -6.98 26.37 -15.30
CA GLY A 760 -5.53 26.32 -15.54
C GLY A 760 -4.80 25.20 -14.80
N ALA A 761 -5.23 23.95 -15.03
CA ALA A 761 -4.74 22.74 -14.38
C ALA A 761 -4.91 22.69 -12.84
N SER A 762 -5.80 23.50 -12.27
CA SER A 762 -6.08 23.46 -10.83
C SER A 762 -6.73 22.14 -10.40
N SER A 763 -6.39 21.76 -9.16
CA SER A 763 -6.79 20.54 -8.46
C SER A 763 -7.00 20.87 -6.98
N TYR A 764 -7.72 20.03 -6.22
CA TYR A 764 -8.03 20.25 -4.79
C TYR A 764 -8.92 21.47 -4.51
N VAL A 765 -9.72 21.85 -5.50
CA VAL A 765 -10.59 23.03 -5.49
C VAL A 765 -12.05 22.59 -5.65
N TYR A 766 -13.03 23.43 -5.28
CA TYR A 766 -14.46 23.06 -5.21
C TYR A 766 -15.16 22.96 -6.58
N GLU A 767 -14.41 22.85 -7.67
CA GLU A 767 -14.86 22.61 -9.03
C GLU A 767 -15.05 21.11 -9.32
N GLY A 768 -15.91 20.77 -10.29
CA GLY A 768 -16.22 19.36 -10.60
C GLY A 768 -17.08 18.64 -9.54
N ARG A 769 -17.69 19.40 -8.60
CA ARG A 769 -18.42 18.87 -7.45
C ARG A 769 -19.70 18.14 -7.83
N VAL A 770 -20.41 18.61 -8.86
CA VAL A 770 -21.68 18.00 -9.28
C VAL A 770 -21.39 16.61 -9.84
N SER A 771 -20.41 16.50 -10.73
CA SER A 771 -19.98 15.25 -11.32
C SER A 771 -19.36 14.30 -10.29
N ALA A 772 -18.62 14.82 -9.31
CA ALA A 772 -18.06 14.01 -8.24
C ALA A 772 -19.14 13.35 -7.38
N LEU A 773 -20.18 14.10 -6.99
CA LEU A 773 -21.20 13.65 -6.06
C LEU A 773 -22.39 12.95 -6.72
N THR A 774 -22.54 13.08 -8.05
CA THR A 774 -23.57 12.38 -8.82
C THR A 774 -23.01 11.24 -9.65
N GLY A 775 -21.77 11.32 -10.12
CA GLY A 775 -21.20 10.41 -11.12
C GLY A 775 -21.68 10.69 -12.55
N LEU A 776 -22.39 11.80 -12.78
CA LEU A 776 -22.74 12.26 -14.12
C LEU A 776 -21.47 12.84 -14.79
N PRO A 777 -21.20 12.54 -16.07
CA PRO A 777 -20.02 13.06 -16.75
C PRO A 777 -20.14 14.55 -17.11
N THR A 778 -19.12 15.34 -16.76
CA THR A 778 -18.94 16.72 -17.26
C THR A 778 -17.87 16.80 -18.34
N LEU A 779 -17.87 17.88 -19.13
CA LEU A 779 -16.85 18.12 -20.14
C LEU A 779 -15.45 18.15 -19.52
N LEU A 780 -15.30 18.79 -18.35
CA LEU A 780 -14.01 18.85 -17.65
C LEU A 780 -14.23 19.12 -16.15
N GLY A 781 -13.63 18.29 -15.30
CA GLY A 781 -13.57 18.48 -13.84
C GLY A 781 -12.23 19.06 -13.39
N TRP A 782 -11.47 18.30 -12.60
CA TRP A 782 -10.10 18.65 -12.20
C TRP A 782 -9.10 18.35 -13.32
N ALA A 783 -8.90 19.36 -14.18
CA ALA A 783 -8.06 19.25 -15.36
C ALA A 783 -6.59 18.86 -15.05
N GLY A 784 -6.04 19.33 -13.92
CA GLY A 784 -4.68 18.98 -13.50
C GLY A 784 -4.52 17.49 -13.23
N HIS A 785 -5.47 16.89 -12.51
CA HIS A 785 -5.51 15.46 -12.23
C HIS A 785 -5.74 14.62 -13.48
N GLU A 786 -6.67 15.04 -14.35
CA GLU A 786 -6.89 14.41 -15.65
C GLU A 786 -5.61 14.39 -16.49
N GLY A 787 -4.89 15.52 -16.54
CA GLY A 787 -3.62 15.63 -17.24
C GLY A 787 -2.55 14.73 -16.64
N GLN A 788 -2.51 14.62 -15.32
CA GLN A 788 -1.63 13.67 -14.63
C GLN A 788 -1.95 12.24 -15.05
N TRP A 789 -3.18 11.77 -14.90
CA TRP A 789 -3.58 10.37 -15.18
C TRP A 789 -3.31 9.93 -16.61
N ARG A 790 -3.52 10.83 -17.57
CA ARG A 790 -3.39 10.54 -19.00
C ARG A 790 -1.97 10.78 -19.54
N GLY A 791 -1.12 11.45 -18.77
CA GLY A 791 0.24 11.81 -19.17
C GLY A 791 0.31 12.93 -20.22
N SER A 792 -0.81 13.63 -20.47
CA SER A 792 -0.92 14.74 -21.43
C SER A 792 -2.05 15.69 -21.04
N TYR A 793 -1.89 16.98 -21.32
CA TYR A 793 -2.91 18.03 -21.10
C TYR A 793 -3.67 18.43 -22.38
N GLU A 794 -3.46 17.72 -23.50
CA GLU A 794 -4.01 18.13 -24.82
C GLU A 794 -5.54 18.16 -24.85
N ILE A 795 -6.21 17.13 -24.31
CA ILE A 795 -7.69 17.04 -24.34
C ILE A 795 -8.30 18.10 -23.42
N GLN A 796 -7.72 18.29 -22.25
CA GLN A 796 -8.17 19.23 -21.23
C GLN A 796 -8.03 20.66 -21.75
N GLY A 797 -6.84 21.00 -22.27
CA GLY A 797 -6.57 22.31 -22.85
C GLY A 797 -7.41 22.63 -24.09
N ALA A 798 -7.86 21.62 -24.84
CA ALA A 798 -8.80 21.81 -25.95
C ALA A 798 -10.23 22.12 -25.48
N ARG A 799 -10.67 21.57 -24.33
CA ARG A 799 -12.03 21.78 -23.81
C ARG A 799 -12.20 23.09 -23.04
N GLU A 800 -11.14 23.60 -22.41
CA GLU A 800 -11.21 24.83 -21.60
C GLU A 800 -11.78 26.05 -22.37
N PRO A 801 -11.34 26.37 -23.61
CA PRO A 801 -11.88 27.49 -24.39
C PRO A 801 -13.34 27.31 -24.78
N ASP A 802 -13.75 26.08 -25.11
CA ASP A 802 -15.13 25.78 -25.51
C ASP A 802 -16.07 25.90 -24.32
N ILE A 803 -15.69 25.38 -23.16
CA ILE A 803 -16.47 25.55 -21.91
C ILE A 803 -16.58 27.03 -21.56
N ALA A 804 -15.49 27.79 -21.66
CA ALA A 804 -15.52 29.23 -21.44
C ALA A 804 -16.46 29.93 -22.43
N THR A 805 -16.47 29.51 -23.70
CA THR A 805 -17.37 30.03 -24.74
C THR A 805 -18.83 29.71 -24.42
N ILE A 806 -19.16 28.47 -24.07
CA ILE A 806 -20.53 28.06 -23.70
C ILE A 806 -21.05 28.92 -22.56
N TYR A 807 -20.26 29.16 -21.51
CA TYR A 807 -20.71 29.97 -20.37
C TYR A 807 -20.74 31.48 -20.65
N ASN A 808 -19.79 32.04 -21.41
CA ASN A 808 -19.67 33.50 -21.58
C ASN A 808 -20.26 34.09 -22.88
N THR A 809 -20.54 33.28 -23.91
CA THR A 809 -21.16 33.82 -25.13
C THR A 809 -22.53 34.41 -24.84
N LEU A 810 -22.90 35.49 -25.53
CA LEU A 810 -24.26 36.04 -25.50
C LEU A 810 -25.15 35.46 -26.62
N ASP A 811 -24.56 34.74 -27.57
CA ASP A 811 -25.26 34.10 -28.68
C ASP A 811 -25.76 32.69 -28.31
N PRO A 812 -27.08 32.46 -28.23
CA PRO A 812 -27.63 31.14 -27.95
C PRO A 812 -27.22 30.08 -28.98
N ALA A 813 -27.08 30.44 -30.27
CA ALA A 813 -26.76 29.48 -31.32
C ALA A 813 -25.33 28.94 -31.19
N ALA A 814 -24.38 29.81 -30.84
CA ALA A 814 -23.00 29.40 -30.55
C ALA A 814 -22.93 28.43 -29.36
N ALA A 815 -23.66 28.72 -28.28
CA ALA A 815 -23.72 27.82 -27.12
C ALA A 815 -24.39 26.49 -27.47
N GLU A 816 -25.52 26.52 -28.17
CA GLU A 816 -26.25 25.32 -28.57
C GLU A 816 -25.40 24.41 -29.48
N THR A 817 -24.64 24.98 -30.41
CA THR A 817 -23.75 24.22 -31.31
C THR A 817 -22.73 23.41 -30.52
N LEU A 818 -22.02 24.05 -29.59
CA LEU A 818 -21.02 23.37 -28.74
C LEU A 818 -21.67 22.37 -27.78
N LEU A 819 -22.83 22.70 -27.18
CA LEU A 819 -23.56 21.76 -26.33
C LEU A 819 -23.94 20.48 -27.08
N ARG A 820 -24.42 20.61 -28.34
CA ARG A 820 -24.75 19.47 -29.19
C ARG A 820 -23.51 18.69 -29.64
N GLU A 821 -22.41 19.38 -29.97
CA GLU A 821 -21.14 18.75 -30.33
C GLU A 821 -20.62 17.84 -29.21
N TYR A 822 -20.67 18.30 -27.96
CA TYR A 822 -20.24 17.52 -26.80
C TYR A 822 -21.32 16.59 -26.21
N GLY A 823 -22.52 16.55 -26.79
CA GLY A 823 -23.62 15.73 -26.30
C GLY A 823 -24.12 16.13 -24.91
N VAL A 824 -23.98 17.40 -24.53
CA VAL A 824 -24.45 17.93 -23.25
C VAL A 824 -25.96 17.85 -23.18
N THR A 825 -26.47 17.18 -22.16
CA THR A 825 -27.91 17.06 -21.91
C THR A 825 -28.38 18.07 -20.86
N TYR A 826 -27.54 18.34 -19.86
CA TYR A 826 -27.86 19.26 -18.76
C TYR A 826 -26.81 20.36 -18.64
N VAL A 827 -27.22 21.57 -18.30
CA VAL A 827 -26.32 22.67 -17.91
C VAL A 827 -26.65 23.08 -16.49
N TYR A 828 -25.64 23.02 -15.63
CA TYR A 828 -25.72 23.45 -14.23
C TYR A 828 -25.27 24.91 -14.11
N VAL A 829 -26.07 25.73 -13.43
CA VAL A 829 -25.75 27.12 -13.09
C VAL A 829 -26.02 27.36 -11.61
N GLY A 830 -24.99 27.23 -10.77
CA GLY A 830 -25.06 27.51 -9.33
C GLY A 830 -24.18 28.67 -8.89
N PRO A 831 -23.94 28.82 -7.57
CA PRO A 831 -23.12 29.90 -7.01
C PRO A 831 -21.72 30.00 -7.63
N LEU A 832 -21.06 28.86 -7.87
CA LEU A 832 -19.74 28.81 -8.49
C LEU A 832 -19.76 29.35 -9.93
N GLU A 833 -20.69 28.86 -10.76
CA GLU A 833 -20.83 29.33 -12.14
C GLU A 833 -21.17 30.83 -12.19
N ARG A 834 -22.07 31.30 -11.31
CA ARG A 834 -22.47 32.71 -11.19
C ARG A 834 -21.31 33.61 -10.74
N SER A 835 -20.38 33.09 -9.94
CA SER A 835 -19.20 33.85 -9.51
C SER A 835 -18.15 34.01 -10.62
N LYS A 836 -18.14 33.09 -11.61
CA LYS A 836 -17.10 32.97 -12.63
C LYS A 836 -17.47 33.57 -13.98
N TYR A 837 -18.76 33.60 -14.32
CA TYR A 837 -19.23 33.91 -15.67
C TYR A 837 -20.21 35.09 -15.70
N ASP A 838 -20.34 35.77 -16.85
CA ASP A 838 -21.22 36.95 -17.00
C ASP A 838 -22.70 36.56 -16.79
N PRO A 839 -23.43 37.20 -15.84
CA PRO A 839 -24.85 36.90 -15.59
C PRO A 839 -25.74 37.03 -16.84
N ARG A 840 -25.42 37.95 -17.76
CA ARG A 840 -26.16 38.13 -19.02
C ARG A 840 -25.98 36.94 -19.95
N ALA A 841 -24.78 36.34 -19.93
CA ALA A 841 -24.47 35.15 -20.69
C ALA A 841 -25.13 33.91 -20.07
N LEU A 842 -25.22 33.80 -18.74
CA LEU A 842 -25.90 32.68 -18.08
C LEU A 842 -27.42 32.68 -18.35
N ALA A 843 -28.05 33.85 -18.38
CA ALA A 843 -29.49 34.00 -18.66
C ALA A 843 -29.90 33.49 -20.06
N LYS A 844 -28.95 33.24 -20.96
CA LYS A 844 -29.25 32.76 -22.32
C LYS A 844 -29.82 31.34 -22.34
N PHE A 845 -29.46 30.48 -21.38
CA PHE A 845 -29.85 29.06 -21.41
C PHE A 845 -31.37 28.91 -21.37
N ALA A 846 -32.07 29.74 -20.60
CA ALA A 846 -33.53 29.79 -20.55
C ALA A 846 -34.22 30.11 -21.90
N ARG A 847 -33.47 30.60 -22.91
CA ARG A 847 -34.03 30.94 -24.24
C ARG A 847 -34.21 29.73 -25.15
N PHE A 848 -33.47 28.65 -24.92
CA PHE A 848 -33.47 27.47 -25.80
C PHE A 848 -33.43 26.12 -25.06
N MET A 849 -33.24 26.13 -23.74
CA MET A 849 -33.26 24.95 -22.87
C MET A 849 -34.42 25.01 -21.89
N GLU A 850 -34.93 23.84 -21.48
CA GLU A 850 -35.98 23.69 -20.48
C GLU A 850 -35.39 23.80 -19.07
N THR A 851 -35.96 24.65 -18.21
CA THR A 851 -35.62 24.67 -16.78
C THR A 851 -36.27 23.47 -16.09
N VAL A 852 -35.46 22.53 -15.60
CA VAL A 852 -35.95 21.31 -14.93
C VAL A 852 -35.79 21.34 -13.41
N TYR A 853 -34.97 22.27 -12.90
CA TYR A 853 -34.80 22.53 -11.48
C TYR A 853 -34.46 24.01 -11.29
N GLU A 854 -35.11 24.65 -10.32
CA GLU A 854 -34.84 26.02 -9.92
C GLU A 854 -35.17 26.17 -8.43
N GLU A 855 -34.12 26.31 -7.62
CA GLU A 855 -34.24 26.54 -6.17
C GLU A 855 -33.04 27.36 -5.71
N ALA A 856 -33.30 28.42 -4.92
CA ALA A 856 -32.28 29.37 -4.45
C ALA A 856 -31.38 29.88 -5.59
N ASP A 857 -30.05 29.78 -5.48
CA ASP A 857 -29.11 30.23 -6.50
C ASP A 857 -28.75 29.16 -7.56
N VAL A 858 -29.41 27.99 -7.54
CA VAL A 858 -29.16 26.92 -8.52
C VAL A 858 -30.28 26.78 -9.54
N THR A 859 -29.90 26.79 -10.82
CA THR A 859 -30.79 26.47 -11.93
C THR A 859 -30.16 25.37 -12.78
N ILE A 860 -30.94 24.33 -13.09
CA ILE A 860 -30.52 23.24 -13.99
C ILE A 860 -31.38 23.31 -15.26
N TYR A 861 -30.70 23.45 -16.39
CA TYR A 861 -31.30 23.46 -17.71
C TYR A 861 -31.13 22.12 -18.38
N LYS A 862 -32.11 21.69 -19.17
CA LYS A 862 -32.09 20.45 -19.96
C LYS A 862 -32.29 20.77 -21.45
N MET A 863 -31.51 20.14 -22.31
CA MET A 863 -31.69 20.23 -23.75
C MET A 863 -33.07 19.67 -24.15
N SER A 864 -33.85 20.49 -24.84
CA SER A 864 -35.10 20.06 -25.48
C SER A 864 -34.77 19.01 -26.56
N LYS A 865 -35.55 17.92 -26.60
CA LYS A 865 -35.36 16.81 -27.54
C LYS A 865 -35.40 17.24 -29.00
#